data_AF-A0A8S2TXE8-F1
#
_entry.id   AF-A0A8S2TXE8-F1
#
_cell.length_a   1.000
_cell.length_b   1.000
_cell.length_c   1.000
_cell.angle_alpha   90.00
_cell.angle_beta   90.00
_cell.angle_gamma   90.00
#
_symmetry.space_group_name_H-M   'P 1'
#
loop_
_entity.id
_entity.type
_entity.pdbx_description
1 polymer ?
#
loop_
_entity_poly.entity_id
_entity_poly.type
_entity_poly.pdbx_seq_one_letter_code
_entity_poly.pdbx_strand_id
1 'polypeptide(L)'
;SLTPVDIFVHFINPRITVILIHWIPYLTNISLQHHIIHSINIIVSRSLQNKMMACSNDIIYSLIDILFSNKLHDKILLDNIFSILEKLARFSINTKEIRHIYQLFNENTSCKKQLLRILITAAKHDDSDTQTISSYFDLQRSNSGIILPTIRRWPSISSSSCHFSFHCWLRLNNEIESYPHNARRQVYSFYSDSIGLESFIHNSSIYILVNDRHELAYIEINECDELMDGCWHSLTIVHTAQRPSLFVAAFQTVSSCHLAIYIDGLLKRQIKDFKYVPLINDPIMFASIGAPSQRPRASSINTKSDPLNLSTTIAKTIQPFKGLFSPKTRKVNAHQESQLLRGQNIIIMEPNGQDATFGESTSLHGQLACVWILAETLNESQVKHLHSMGADFCHQLYPISTSDNSMSSVIFDLLSTRSLLVYHPLACNGQLCIDISICTSQMNGRLNNGACLRLRSFSESLLILGGCPVLYPLFEKFQETDYFDGMYSDNISSTAAFESPTDWIIVRKQSQKNLSDIDNRLISNPIASIINLLRCVLSSTSMLILTEQMTKHYNVELLGQHLNRVSSCFIDQQLLIAIQQLIECSRLNKSSYLLTNQLIQYILLDFGLWNKAKYDVRISHLQYIAAVIKDERKFYRTKFGVQYFLDIIRQYFNSPEEDIDEQKQLRSAVYGIMKYYVQRNIHIEELNALISSISTFATSNDIITQELLEFILAMLYPPSISTDGTIGLLCEPNMTEGLYSLLTVNNLTINTKEVVLKIIKCLMDSRRVPQQVRTQLRLETNHIGFGGIISDLAPESLSVSIIREILNLIINSDSSIDVDQLNIVMKLCSAASLDVRYVAMRK
;
A
#
# COMPACT_ATOMS: atom_id res chain seq x y z
N SER A 1 -27.32 10.71 32.88
CA SER A 1 -28.36 9.87 32.28
C SER A 1 -27.91 9.53 30.88
N LEU A 2 -27.77 8.24 30.56
CA LEU A 2 -27.53 7.79 29.18
C LEU A 2 -28.72 8.28 28.33
N THR A 3 -28.43 8.93 27.21
CA THR A 3 -29.46 9.32 26.25
C THR A 3 -30.06 8.05 25.62
N PRO A 4 -31.30 8.07 25.09
CA PRO A 4 -31.89 6.87 24.45
C PRO A 4 -31.04 6.33 23.29
N VAL A 5 -30.27 7.20 22.64
CA VAL A 5 -29.30 6.85 21.59
C VAL A 5 -28.15 6.02 22.14
N ASP A 6 -27.78 6.24 23.41
CA ASP A 6 -26.74 5.46 24.05
C ASP A 6 -27.14 3.98 24.25
N ILE A 7 -28.44 3.66 24.17
CA ILE A 7 -28.99 2.30 24.31
C ILE A 7 -29.03 1.58 22.94
N PHE A 8 -28.99 2.29 21.81
CA PHE A 8 -29.04 1.67 20.47
C PHE A 8 -27.67 1.10 20.07
N VAL A 9 -27.49 -0.21 20.25
CA VAL A 9 -26.20 -0.85 19.93
C VAL A 9 -26.09 -1.26 18.45
N HIS A 10 -27.21 -1.59 17.80
CA HIS A 10 -27.21 -2.13 16.43
C HIS A 10 -27.90 -1.25 15.40
N PHE A 11 -27.27 -1.18 14.23
CA PHE A 11 -27.80 -0.51 13.06
C PHE A 11 -28.81 -1.40 12.30
N ILE A 12 -30.04 -1.49 12.83
CA ILE A 12 -31.05 -2.47 12.39
C ILE A 12 -31.66 -2.12 11.02
N ASN A 13 -31.94 -0.83 10.77
CA ASN A 13 -32.58 -0.40 9.52
C ASN A 13 -31.81 0.73 8.83
N PRO A 14 -30.85 0.38 7.95
CA PRO A 14 -30.02 1.37 7.28
C PRO A 14 -30.81 2.29 6.34
N ARG A 15 -31.93 1.81 5.77
CA ARG A 15 -32.75 2.57 4.82
C ARG A 15 -33.40 3.79 5.48
N ILE A 16 -33.84 3.66 6.72
CA ILE A 16 -34.42 4.77 7.48
C ILE A 16 -33.35 5.84 7.72
N THR A 17 -32.14 5.43 8.08
CA THR A 17 -31.02 6.37 8.29
C THR A 17 -30.67 7.14 7.03
N VAL A 18 -30.67 6.48 5.87
CA VAL A 18 -30.49 7.14 4.58
C VAL A 18 -31.56 8.23 4.37
N ILE A 19 -32.83 7.91 4.61
CA ILE A 19 -33.93 8.89 4.49
C ILE A 19 -33.74 10.06 5.47
N LEU A 20 -33.37 9.77 6.72
CA LEU A 20 -33.08 10.79 7.72
C LEU A 20 -31.97 11.73 7.27
N ILE A 21 -30.89 11.20 6.67
CA ILE A 21 -29.79 12.00 6.12
C ILE A 21 -30.29 12.95 5.04
N HIS A 22 -31.08 12.45 4.08
CA HIS A 22 -31.63 13.28 3.00
C HIS A 22 -32.57 14.40 3.52
N TRP A 23 -33.18 14.22 4.68
CA TRP A 23 -34.02 15.24 5.30
C TRP A 23 -33.24 16.34 6.03
N ILE A 24 -31.98 16.10 6.42
CA ILE A 24 -31.16 17.05 7.21
C ILE A 24 -31.16 18.46 6.60
N PRO A 25 -30.89 18.66 5.29
CA PRO A 25 -30.85 20.00 4.70
C PRO A 25 -32.20 20.75 4.71
N TYR A 26 -33.31 20.03 4.96
CA TYR A 26 -34.66 20.57 4.96
C TYR A 26 -35.23 20.77 6.37
N LEU A 27 -34.52 20.34 7.41
CA LEU A 27 -34.93 20.56 8.79
C LEU A 27 -34.73 22.04 9.16
N THR A 28 -35.77 22.67 9.71
CA THR A 28 -35.73 24.06 10.17
C THR A 28 -35.00 24.24 11.50
N ASN A 29 -34.90 23.18 12.31
CA ASN A 29 -34.27 23.22 13.62
C ASN A 29 -32.84 22.66 13.59
N ILE A 30 -31.87 23.55 13.80
CA ILE A 30 -30.43 23.24 13.80
C ILE A 30 -30.07 22.22 14.91
N SER A 31 -30.72 22.27 16.08
CA SER A 31 -30.43 21.32 17.15
C SER A 31 -30.82 19.88 16.79
N LEU A 32 -31.86 19.70 15.98
CA LEU A 32 -32.25 18.39 15.46
C LEU A 32 -31.26 17.89 14.41
N GLN A 33 -30.74 18.76 13.55
CA GLN A 33 -29.69 18.40 12.58
C GLN A 33 -28.45 17.85 13.30
N HIS A 34 -27.97 18.58 14.32
CA HIS A 34 -26.85 18.13 15.16
C HIS A 34 -27.14 16.82 15.87
N HIS A 35 -28.33 16.68 16.46
CA HIS A 35 -28.69 15.46 17.16
C HIS A 35 -28.70 14.23 16.24
N ILE A 36 -29.24 14.35 15.02
CA ILE A 36 -29.27 13.27 14.04
C ILE A 36 -27.84 12.88 13.62
N ILE A 37 -27.01 13.85 13.21
CA ILE A 37 -25.63 13.59 12.80
C ILE A 37 -24.80 13.00 13.94
N HIS A 38 -24.93 13.54 15.15
CA HIS A 38 -24.24 13.03 16.33
C HIS A 38 -24.65 11.58 16.65
N SER A 39 -25.95 11.27 16.56
CA SER A 39 -26.47 9.92 16.77
C SER A 39 -25.93 8.93 15.73
N ILE A 40 -25.90 9.34 14.45
CA ILE A 40 -25.31 8.52 13.38
C ILE A 40 -23.83 8.27 13.65
N ASN A 41 -23.07 9.29 14.07
CA ASN A 41 -21.65 9.18 14.38
C ASN A 41 -21.40 8.15 15.51
N ILE A 42 -22.18 8.22 16.59
CA ILE A 42 -22.10 7.27 17.71
C ILE A 42 -22.40 5.86 17.22
N ILE A 43 -23.54 5.65 16.53
CA ILE A 43 -23.98 4.31 16.12
C ILE A 43 -22.98 3.68 15.15
N VAL A 44 -22.52 4.42 14.14
CA VAL A 44 -21.52 3.94 13.17
C VAL A 44 -20.21 3.57 13.85
N SER A 45 -19.78 4.33 14.87
CA SER A 45 -18.49 4.11 15.54
C SER A 45 -18.51 2.96 16.56
N ARG A 46 -19.69 2.40 16.90
CA ARG A 46 -19.83 1.43 18.00
C ARG A 46 -19.33 0.03 17.69
N SER A 47 -19.51 -0.44 16.45
CA SER A 47 -19.15 -1.80 16.08
C SER A 47 -18.76 -1.90 14.61
N LEU A 48 -17.87 -2.86 14.32
CA LEU A 48 -17.54 -3.25 12.95
C LEU A 48 -18.82 -3.55 12.13
N GLN A 49 -19.83 -4.19 12.72
CA GLN A 49 -21.09 -4.47 12.03
C GLN A 49 -21.84 -3.21 11.62
N ASN A 50 -21.87 -2.17 12.46
CA ASN A 50 -22.52 -0.91 12.13
C ASN A 50 -21.77 -0.17 11.01
N LYS A 51 -20.43 -0.15 11.04
CA LYS A 51 -19.60 0.39 9.93
C LYS A 51 -19.90 -0.33 8.62
N MET A 52 -19.93 -1.66 8.64
CA MET A 52 -20.20 -2.49 7.47
C MET A 52 -21.61 -2.25 6.89
N MET A 53 -22.62 -2.19 7.75
CA MET A 53 -23.99 -1.90 7.33
C MET A 53 -24.12 -0.48 6.77
N ALA A 54 -23.37 0.49 7.31
CA ALA A 54 -23.35 1.85 6.78
C ALA A 54 -22.73 1.94 5.38
N CYS A 55 -21.55 1.34 5.17
CA CYS A 55 -20.86 1.34 3.87
C CYS A 55 -21.62 0.57 2.78
N SER A 56 -22.34 -0.48 3.15
CA SER A 56 -23.11 -1.30 2.20
C SER A 56 -24.47 -0.73 1.79
N ASN A 57 -25.00 0.24 2.54
CA ASN A 57 -26.32 0.82 2.32
C ASN A 57 -26.25 2.33 1.99
N ASP A 58 -25.22 2.76 1.28
CA ASP A 58 -25.14 4.07 0.63
C ASP A 58 -25.20 5.27 1.58
N ILE A 59 -24.78 5.09 2.84
CA ILE A 59 -24.72 6.19 3.80
C ILE A 59 -23.63 7.19 3.43
N ILE A 60 -22.46 6.71 3.00
CA ILE A 60 -21.39 7.56 2.47
C ILE A 60 -21.92 8.39 1.29
N TYR A 61 -22.57 7.72 0.34
CA TYR A 61 -23.16 8.39 -0.83
C TYR A 61 -24.19 9.45 -0.43
N SER A 62 -25.10 9.13 0.48
CA SER A 62 -26.14 10.05 0.96
C SER A 62 -25.56 11.25 1.71
N LEU A 63 -24.50 11.04 2.51
CA LEU A 63 -23.80 12.11 3.21
C LEU A 63 -23.02 13.03 2.25
N ILE A 64 -22.55 12.51 1.12
CA ILE A 64 -21.94 13.31 0.05
C ILE A 64 -23.04 14.07 -0.71
N ASP A 65 -24.17 13.42 -1.00
CA ASP A 65 -25.29 14.00 -1.77
C ASP A 65 -25.89 15.24 -1.08
N ILE A 66 -26.01 15.22 0.25
CA ILE A 66 -26.50 16.41 0.99
C ILE A 66 -25.57 17.63 0.86
N LEU A 67 -24.28 17.44 0.55
CA LEU A 67 -23.35 18.56 0.37
C LEU A 67 -23.64 19.32 -0.93
N PHE A 68 -24.19 18.67 -1.96
CA PHE A 68 -24.65 19.33 -3.21
C PHE A 68 -25.79 20.33 -2.97
N SER A 69 -26.57 20.13 -1.90
CA SER A 69 -27.74 20.95 -1.63
C SER A 69 -27.41 22.42 -1.30
N ASN A 70 -26.15 22.73 -0.92
CA ASN A 70 -25.68 24.06 -0.48
C ASN A 70 -26.53 24.74 0.61
N LYS A 71 -27.43 24.01 1.28
CA LYS A 71 -28.34 24.52 2.34
C LYS A 71 -27.76 24.40 3.74
N LEU A 72 -26.60 23.75 3.89
CA LEU A 72 -25.94 23.54 5.17
C LEU A 72 -24.89 24.64 5.37
N HIS A 73 -25.16 25.57 6.29
CA HIS A 73 -24.28 26.73 6.56
C HIS A 73 -23.50 26.61 7.87
N ASP A 74 -23.89 25.69 8.76
CA ASP A 74 -23.23 25.52 10.05
C ASP A 74 -21.92 24.73 9.90
N LYS A 75 -20.80 25.36 10.23
CA LYS A 75 -19.46 24.76 10.16
C LYS A 75 -19.33 23.54 11.07
N ILE A 76 -19.90 23.58 12.28
CA ILE A 76 -19.78 22.46 13.24
C ILE A 76 -20.50 21.22 12.70
N LEU A 77 -21.66 21.43 12.05
CA LEU A 77 -22.42 20.35 11.44
C LEU A 77 -21.64 19.73 10.27
N LEU A 78 -21.06 20.57 9.40
CA LEU A 78 -20.23 20.13 8.29
C LEU A 78 -19.00 19.36 8.77
N ASP A 79 -18.30 19.85 9.80
CA ASP A 79 -17.14 19.15 10.37
C ASP A 79 -17.52 17.77 10.95
N ASN A 80 -18.69 17.66 11.58
CA ASN A 80 -19.22 16.37 12.04
C ASN A 80 -19.54 15.42 10.87
N ILE A 81 -20.12 15.93 9.76
CA ILE A 81 -20.37 15.15 8.55
C ILE A 81 -19.05 14.66 7.94
N PHE A 82 -18.06 15.54 7.79
CA PHE A 82 -16.73 15.18 7.30
C PHE A 82 -16.04 14.18 8.21
N SER A 83 -16.20 14.29 9.53
CA SER A 83 -15.69 13.30 10.49
C SER A 83 -16.30 11.92 10.29
N ILE A 84 -17.61 11.82 10.05
CA ILE A 84 -18.27 10.54 9.75
C ILE A 84 -17.78 9.99 8.40
N LEU A 85 -17.69 10.84 7.37
CA LEU A 85 -17.19 10.45 6.06
C LEU A 85 -15.75 9.95 6.14
N GLU A 86 -14.87 10.61 6.88
CA GLU A 86 -13.49 10.16 7.10
C GLU A 86 -13.44 8.79 7.78
N LYS A 87 -14.23 8.57 8.84
CA LYS A 87 -14.31 7.27 9.54
C LYS A 87 -14.79 6.15 8.62
N LEU A 88 -15.87 6.38 7.87
CA LEU A 88 -16.43 5.38 6.97
C LEU A 88 -15.55 5.13 5.75
N ALA A 89 -14.98 6.17 5.16
CA ALA A 89 -14.11 6.05 3.99
C ALA A 89 -12.77 5.38 4.32
N ARG A 90 -12.26 5.57 5.55
CA ARG A 90 -11.11 4.81 6.10
C ARG A 90 -11.37 3.31 6.13
N PHE A 91 -12.63 2.93 6.34
CA PHE A 91 -13.06 1.55 6.46
C PHE A 91 -13.39 0.91 5.10
N SER A 92 -14.20 1.55 4.26
CA SER A 92 -14.49 1.09 2.90
C SER A 92 -15.09 2.20 2.06
N ILE A 93 -14.70 2.27 0.77
CA ILE A 93 -15.25 3.24 -0.18
C ILE A 93 -15.45 2.63 -1.57
N ASN A 94 -16.61 2.89 -2.16
CA ASN A 94 -17.01 2.36 -3.46
C ASN A 94 -16.70 3.31 -4.63
N THR A 95 -16.65 2.74 -5.83
CA THR A 95 -16.45 3.48 -7.09
C THR A 95 -17.47 4.61 -7.30
N LYS A 96 -18.73 4.39 -6.93
CA LYS A 96 -19.79 5.40 -7.02
C LYS A 96 -19.58 6.57 -6.07
N GLU A 97 -19.08 6.31 -4.85
CA GLU A 97 -18.81 7.34 -3.85
C GLU A 97 -17.60 8.18 -4.28
N ILE A 98 -16.53 7.55 -4.78
CA ILE A 98 -15.39 8.26 -5.36
C ILE A 98 -15.86 9.17 -6.51
N ARG A 99 -16.63 8.64 -7.47
CA ARG A 99 -17.17 9.46 -8.57
C ARG A 99 -18.01 10.64 -8.06
N HIS A 100 -18.78 10.45 -7.01
CA HIS A 100 -19.62 11.49 -6.43
C HIS A 100 -18.78 12.58 -5.73
N ILE A 101 -17.69 12.21 -5.06
CA ILE A 101 -16.69 13.17 -4.53
C ILE A 101 -16.07 13.98 -5.68
N TYR A 102 -15.71 13.34 -6.80
CA TYR A 102 -15.18 14.04 -7.99
C TYR A 102 -16.20 15.02 -8.60
N GLN A 103 -17.49 14.69 -8.56
CA GLN A 103 -18.55 15.60 -8.99
C GLN A 103 -18.61 16.84 -8.09
N LEU A 104 -18.48 16.70 -6.76
CA LEU A 104 -18.42 17.84 -5.84
C LEU A 104 -17.22 18.76 -6.09
N PHE A 105 -16.08 18.21 -6.52
CA PHE A 105 -14.92 19.03 -6.89
C PHE A 105 -15.21 19.95 -8.10
N ASN A 106 -16.20 19.63 -8.94
CA ASN A 106 -16.59 20.47 -10.07
C ASN A 106 -17.50 21.64 -9.68
N GLU A 107 -18.18 21.58 -8.53
CA GLU A 107 -19.20 22.57 -8.15
C GLU A 107 -18.63 23.82 -7.45
N ASN A 108 -17.31 24.05 -7.53
CA ASN A 108 -16.63 25.17 -6.86
C ASN A 108 -17.01 25.30 -5.37
N THR A 109 -17.00 24.18 -4.65
CA THR A 109 -17.33 24.14 -3.23
C THR A 109 -16.18 24.70 -2.38
N SER A 110 -16.48 25.28 -1.22
CA SER A 110 -15.47 25.70 -0.23
C SER A 110 -14.82 24.52 0.52
N CYS A 111 -15.29 23.30 0.26
CA CYS A 111 -14.92 22.10 1.00
C CYS A 111 -13.86 21.23 0.29
N LYS A 112 -13.20 21.73 -0.76
CA LYS A 112 -12.24 20.97 -1.57
C LYS A 112 -11.14 20.30 -0.73
N LYS A 113 -10.62 20.98 0.31
CA LYS A 113 -9.58 20.44 1.19
C LYS A 113 -10.09 19.27 2.03
N GLN A 114 -11.29 19.40 2.59
CA GLN A 114 -11.94 18.33 3.35
C GLN A 114 -12.24 17.12 2.45
N LEU A 115 -12.70 17.34 1.22
CA LEU A 115 -12.90 16.27 0.23
C LEU A 115 -11.59 15.55 -0.11
N LEU A 116 -10.50 16.30 -0.31
CA LEU A 116 -9.19 15.71 -0.56
C LEU A 116 -8.69 14.90 0.65
N ARG A 117 -8.93 15.40 1.86
CA ARG A 117 -8.63 14.68 3.11
C ARG A 117 -9.43 13.38 3.24
N ILE A 118 -10.71 13.35 2.84
CA ILE A 118 -11.49 12.10 2.77
C ILE A 118 -10.80 11.10 1.83
N LEU A 119 -10.40 11.52 0.63
CA LEU A 119 -9.72 10.63 -0.33
C LEU A 119 -8.39 10.09 0.22
N ILE A 120 -7.59 10.94 0.88
CA ILE A 120 -6.32 10.51 1.50
C ILE A 120 -6.57 9.51 2.62
N THR A 121 -7.54 9.80 3.51
CA THR A 121 -7.93 8.90 4.60
C THR A 121 -8.43 7.56 4.05
N ALA A 122 -9.19 7.58 2.96
CA ALA A 122 -9.65 6.37 2.29
C ALA A 122 -8.50 5.57 1.65
N ALA A 123 -7.51 6.27 1.07
CA ALA A 123 -6.33 5.65 0.48
C ALA A 123 -5.40 5.02 1.51
N LYS A 124 -5.33 5.56 2.74
CA LYS A 124 -4.55 4.99 3.84
C LYS A 124 -5.08 3.63 4.29
N HIS A 125 -6.41 3.46 4.32
CA HIS A 125 -7.08 2.20 4.66
C HIS A 125 -6.50 1.50 5.91
N ASP A 126 -6.34 2.29 6.98
CA ASP A 126 -5.64 1.93 8.23
C ASP A 126 -6.59 1.91 9.44
N ASP A 127 -7.87 1.62 9.23
CA ASP A 127 -8.82 1.39 10.33
C ASP A 127 -8.47 0.07 11.05
N SER A 128 -8.50 0.08 12.40
CA SER A 128 -8.18 -1.09 13.23
C SER A 128 -9.01 -2.32 12.86
N ASP A 129 -10.22 -2.10 12.37
CA ASP A 129 -11.17 -3.18 12.11
C ASP A 129 -11.04 -3.78 10.70
N THR A 130 -10.17 -3.21 9.84
CA THR A 130 -10.03 -3.61 8.42
C THR A 130 -9.08 -4.78 8.18
N GLN A 131 -8.40 -5.29 9.20
CA GLN A 131 -7.20 -6.10 8.98
C GLN A 131 -7.39 -7.57 8.57
N THR A 132 -8.61 -8.11 8.46
CA THR A 132 -8.71 -9.57 8.25
C THR A 132 -9.51 -10.03 7.04
N ILE A 133 -10.63 -9.38 6.67
CA ILE A 133 -11.54 -9.93 5.65
C ILE A 133 -12.23 -8.86 4.81
N SER A 134 -12.04 -8.91 3.49
CA SER A 134 -12.59 -8.02 2.46
C SER A 134 -14.02 -8.38 2.06
N SER A 135 -14.46 -9.62 2.26
CA SER A 135 -15.80 -10.06 1.88
C SER A 135 -16.29 -11.24 2.71
N TYR A 136 -17.59 -11.23 3.04
CA TYR A 136 -18.19 -12.25 3.89
C TYR A 136 -19.70 -12.38 3.65
N PHE A 137 -20.26 -13.50 4.07
CA PHE A 137 -21.68 -13.76 4.23
C PHE A 137 -22.14 -13.28 5.61
N ASP A 138 -23.13 -12.39 5.64
CA ASP A 138 -23.75 -11.89 6.85
C ASP A 138 -25.00 -12.70 7.19
N LEU A 139 -24.93 -13.46 8.28
CA LEU A 139 -25.90 -14.48 8.68
C LEU A 139 -26.58 -14.10 10.01
N GLN A 140 -27.38 -13.04 9.99
CA GLN A 140 -27.97 -12.44 11.20
C GLN A 140 -29.35 -12.99 11.58
N ARG A 141 -30.10 -13.53 10.62
CA ARG A 141 -31.47 -14.03 10.85
C ARG A 141 -31.44 -15.48 11.28
N SER A 142 -32.38 -15.94 12.11
CA SER A 142 -32.39 -17.31 12.63
C SER A 142 -32.39 -18.41 11.55
N ASN A 143 -32.88 -18.11 10.35
CA ASN A 143 -32.93 -19.01 9.20
C ASN A 143 -31.97 -18.62 8.06
N SER A 144 -30.97 -17.76 8.32
CA SER A 144 -29.97 -17.39 7.33
C SER A 144 -28.91 -18.46 7.15
N GLY A 145 -28.40 -18.66 5.93
CA GLY A 145 -27.26 -19.54 5.67
C GLY A 145 -27.23 -20.03 4.23
N ILE A 146 -26.21 -20.82 3.88
CA ILE A 146 -26.04 -21.39 2.54
C ILE A 146 -26.64 -22.79 2.53
N ILE A 147 -27.61 -23.02 1.65
CA ILE A 147 -28.26 -24.32 1.44
C ILE A 147 -27.68 -24.94 0.18
N LEU A 148 -27.24 -26.18 0.28
CA LEU A 148 -26.62 -26.89 -0.83
C LEU A 148 -27.67 -27.76 -1.53
N PRO A 149 -27.50 -28.00 -2.85
CA PRO A 149 -28.29 -29.00 -3.55
C PRO A 149 -27.92 -30.41 -3.09
N THR A 150 -28.77 -31.38 -3.40
CA THR A 150 -28.55 -32.80 -3.06
C THR A 150 -27.21 -33.30 -3.59
N ILE A 151 -26.34 -33.75 -2.67
CA ILE A 151 -25.00 -34.25 -3.01
C ILE A 151 -25.13 -35.74 -3.29
N ARG A 152 -25.24 -36.11 -4.58
CA ARG A 152 -25.52 -37.49 -5.01
C ARG A 152 -24.44 -38.49 -4.60
N ARG A 153 -23.18 -38.05 -4.58
CA ARG A 153 -22.05 -38.88 -4.19
C ARG A 153 -20.98 -37.99 -3.57
N TRP A 154 -20.61 -38.28 -2.33
CA TRP A 154 -19.47 -37.62 -1.71
C TRP A 154 -18.19 -38.09 -2.43
N PRO A 155 -17.40 -37.20 -3.04
CA PRO A 155 -16.23 -37.61 -3.80
C PRO A 155 -15.16 -38.14 -2.84
N SER A 156 -14.97 -39.45 -2.82
CA SER A 156 -13.91 -40.11 -2.08
C SER A 156 -12.79 -40.45 -3.05
N ILE A 157 -11.62 -39.85 -2.83
CA ILE A 157 -10.41 -40.04 -3.66
C ILE A 157 -9.77 -41.41 -3.36
N SER A 158 -10.00 -41.95 -2.16
CA SER A 158 -9.41 -43.21 -1.69
C SER A 158 -10.45 -44.33 -1.61
N SER A 159 -10.10 -45.52 -2.10
CA SER A 159 -10.93 -46.72 -1.97
C SER A 159 -10.91 -47.33 -0.56
N SER A 160 -9.92 -46.98 0.26
CA SER A 160 -9.67 -47.57 1.58
C SER A 160 -10.04 -46.66 2.75
N SER A 161 -10.37 -45.39 2.50
CA SER A 161 -10.60 -44.43 3.58
C SER A 161 -11.42 -43.22 3.12
N CYS A 162 -12.25 -42.69 4.02
CA CYS A 162 -13.08 -41.53 3.79
C CYS A 162 -12.61 -40.40 4.69
N HIS A 163 -12.29 -39.26 4.08
CA HIS A 163 -11.85 -38.10 4.83
C HIS A 163 -12.39 -36.83 4.17
N PHE A 164 -12.58 -35.80 4.98
CA PHE A 164 -12.77 -34.45 4.46
C PHE A 164 -12.28 -33.43 5.49
N SER A 165 -11.82 -32.27 5.03
CA SER A 165 -11.52 -31.14 5.90
C SER A 165 -12.48 -30.01 5.62
N PHE A 166 -13.15 -29.52 6.65
CA PHE A 166 -13.91 -28.28 6.60
C PHE A 166 -13.03 -27.14 7.12
N HIS A 167 -12.91 -26.05 6.37
CA HIS A 167 -12.20 -24.85 6.78
C HIS A 167 -13.03 -23.60 6.47
N CYS A 168 -13.15 -22.70 7.44
CA CYS A 168 -13.73 -21.38 7.22
C CYS A 168 -13.17 -20.35 8.21
N TRP A 169 -13.32 -19.07 7.86
CA TRP A 169 -13.24 -17.99 8.84
C TRP A 169 -14.64 -17.60 9.28
N LEU A 170 -14.84 -17.47 10.58
CA LEU A 170 -16.12 -17.10 11.17
C LEU A 170 -15.94 -16.04 12.25
N ARG A 171 -16.99 -15.24 12.45
CA ARG A 171 -17.08 -14.24 13.51
C ARG A 171 -18.46 -14.34 14.13
N LEU A 172 -18.51 -14.49 15.44
CA LEU A 172 -19.76 -14.60 16.18
C LEU A 172 -20.13 -13.26 16.81
N ASN A 173 -21.43 -12.97 16.88
CA ASN A 173 -21.87 -11.81 17.65
C ASN A 173 -21.70 -12.08 19.15
N ASN A 174 -21.05 -11.13 19.85
CA ASN A 174 -20.74 -11.17 21.29
C ASN A 174 -21.93 -10.69 22.17
N GLU A 175 -22.83 -9.86 21.63
CA GLU A 175 -23.86 -9.19 22.45
C GLU A 175 -25.06 -10.06 22.82
N ILE A 176 -25.28 -10.12 24.14
CA ILE A 176 -26.19 -11.00 24.90
C ILE A 176 -27.69 -10.82 24.56
N GLU A 177 -28.11 -9.66 24.02
CA GLU A 177 -29.53 -9.35 23.83
C GLU A 177 -30.13 -9.82 22.49
N SER A 178 -29.29 -10.26 21.53
CA SER A 178 -29.72 -10.50 20.14
C SER A 178 -29.89 -11.97 19.73
N TYR A 179 -29.44 -12.93 20.54
CA TYR A 179 -29.48 -14.35 20.19
C TYR A 179 -30.05 -15.23 21.30
N PRO A 180 -30.87 -16.25 20.94
CA PRO A 180 -31.39 -17.20 21.92
C PRO A 180 -30.23 -17.98 22.53
N HIS A 181 -29.90 -17.72 23.81
CA HIS A 181 -28.85 -18.42 24.55
C HIS A 181 -29.07 -19.94 24.57
N ASN A 182 -30.32 -20.37 24.44
CA ASN A 182 -30.72 -21.77 24.38
C ASN A 182 -30.81 -22.31 22.94
N ALA A 183 -30.06 -21.77 21.98
CA ALA A 183 -30.05 -22.28 20.62
C ALA A 183 -28.68 -22.82 20.21
N ARG A 184 -28.71 -23.76 19.24
CA ARG A 184 -27.53 -24.35 18.63
C ARG A 184 -27.20 -23.64 17.32
N ARG A 185 -26.11 -22.85 17.32
CA ARG A 185 -25.62 -22.07 16.16
C ARG A 185 -24.91 -23.00 15.18
N GLN A 186 -25.53 -23.30 14.05
CA GLN A 186 -25.02 -24.30 13.11
C GLN A 186 -23.83 -23.79 12.30
N VAL A 187 -22.75 -24.57 12.22
CA VAL A 187 -21.58 -24.32 11.35
C VAL A 187 -21.75 -25.05 10.02
N TYR A 188 -22.03 -26.35 10.06
CA TYR A 188 -22.48 -27.13 8.91
C TYR A 188 -23.39 -28.27 9.36
N SER A 189 -24.25 -28.74 8.46
CA SER A 189 -25.16 -29.85 8.68
C SER A 189 -25.32 -30.66 7.39
N PHE A 190 -25.06 -31.97 7.46
CA PHE A 190 -25.15 -32.92 6.36
C PHE A 190 -26.01 -34.11 6.77
N TYR A 191 -27.16 -34.29 6.12
CA TYR A 191 -28.07 -35.42 6.37
C TYR A 191 -28.32 -36.24 5.12
N SER A 192 -28.18 -37.54 5.32
CA SER A 192 -28.69 -38.61 4.47
C SER A 192 -29.91 -39.28 5.14
N ASP A 193 -30.53 -40.24 4.46
CA ASP A 193 -31.63 -41.06 4.97
C ASP A 193 -31.22 -42.02 6.11
N SER A 194 -29.92 -42.24 6.28
CA SER A 194 -29.35 -43.17 7.27
C SER A 194 -28.53 -42.45 8.33
N ILE A 195 -27.74 -41.46 7.93
CA ILE A 195 -26.70 -40.83 8.75
C ILE A 195 -26.84 -39.31 8.69
N GLY A 196 -26.65 -38.65 9.83
CA GLY A 196 -26.55 -37.21 9.97
C GLY A 196 -25.21 -36.81 10.61
N LEU A 197 -24.61 -35.74 10.12
CA LEU A 197 -23.43 -35.12 10.70
C LEU A 197 -23.67 -33.62 10.83
N GLU A 198 -23.59 -33.11 12.06
CA GLU A 198 -23.73 -31.68 12.36
C GLU A 198 -22.55 -31.18 13.17
N SER A 199 -22.16 -29.93 12.93
CA SER A 199 -21.28 -29.19 13.83
C SER A 199 -21.95 -27.87 14.21
N PHE A 200 -22.01 -27.59 15.50
CA PHE A 200 -22.65 -26.39 16.02
C PHE A 200 -21.92 -25.84 17.25
N ILE A 201 -22.18 -24.57 17.54
CA ILE A 201 -21.65 -23.86 18.70
C ILE A 201 -22.81 -23.63 19.69
N HIS A 202 -22.58 -23.99 20.94
CA HIS A 202 -23.54 -23.81 22.03
C HIS A 202 -22.77 -23.51 23.32
N ASN A 203 -23.16 -22.48 24.08
CA ASN A 203 -22.50 -22.06 25.33
C ASN A 203 -20.96 -22.02 25.28
N SER A 204 -20.39 -21.34 24.26
CA SER A 204 -18.93 -21.25 24.06
C SER A 204 -18.20 -22.59 23.84
N SER A 205 -18.92 -23.67 23.55
CA SER A 205 -18.37 -24.99 23.22
C SER A 205 -18.73 -25.36 21.79
N ILE A 206 -17.81 -26.07 21.12
CA ILE A 206 -18.09 -26.69 19.81
C ILE A 206 -18.57 -28.12 20.05
N TYR A 207 -19.68 -28.46 19.41
CA TYR A 207 -20.23 -29.80 19.38
C TYR A 207 -20.16 -30.37 17.98
N ILE A 208 -19.75 -31.63 17.88
CA ILE A 208 -19.86 -32.43 16.65
C ILE A 208 -20.78 -33.60 16.93
N LEU A 209 -21.89 -33.62 16.22
CA LEU A 209 -22.96 -34.58 16.40
C LEU A 209 -22.99 -35.52 15.21
N VAL A 210 -22.95 -36.82 15.50
CA VAL A 210 -23.09 -37.90 14.53
C VAL A 210 -24.36 -38.66 14.90
N ASN A 211 -25.32 -38.66 13.99
CA ASN A 211 -26.60 -39.33 14.15
C ASN A 211 -26.66 -40.52 13.19
N ASP A 212 -27.00 -41.70 13.70
CA ASP A 212 -27.36 -42.88 12.89
C ASP A 212 -28.81 -43.27 13.20
N ARG A 213 -29.37 -44.27 12.51
CA ARG A 213 -30.74 -44.75 12.73
C ARG A 213 -31.00 -45.29 14.14
N HIS A 214 -29.95 -45.71 14.83
CA HIS A 214 -30.05 -46.41 16.11
C HIS A 214 -29.59 -45.57 17.30
N GLU A 215 -28.58 -44.72 17.09
CA GLU A 215 -27.90 -44.01 18.17
C GLU A 215 -27.52 -42.60 17.72
N LEU A 216 -27.67 -41.64 18.63
CA LEU A 216 -27.15 -40.29 18.47
C LEU A 216 -25.93 -40.17 19.37
N ALA A 217 -24.84 -39.63 18.83
CA ALA A 217 -23.68 -39.32 19.65
C ALA A 217 -23.12 -37.95 19.34
N TYR A 218 -22.54 -37.34 20.37
CA TYR A 218 -21.86 -36.08 20.21
C TYR A 218 -20.52 -36.08 20.91
N ILE A 219 -19.66 -35.22 20.37
CA ILE A 219 -18.35 -34.89 20.90
C ILE A 219 -18.43 -33.43 21.33
N GLU A 220 -18.13 -33.19 22.61
CA GLU A 220 -18.10 -31.86 23.20
C GLU A 220 -16.65 -31.38 23.36
N ILE A 221 -16.42 -30.12 22.98
CA ILE A 221 -15.15 -29.42 23.12
C ILE A 221 -15.40 -28.19 23.96
N ASN A 222 -14.96 -28.28 25.21
CA ASN A 222 -15.01 -27.19 26.17
C ASN A 222 -13.86 -26.21 25.93
N GLU A 223 -13.93 -25.02 26.54
CA GLU A 223 -12.87 -24.00 26.51
C GLU A 223 -12.68 -23.31 25.14
N CYS A 224 -13.78 -23.03 24.43
CA CYS A 224 -13.75 -22.23 23.19
C CYS A 224 -14.32 -20.81 23.40
N ASP A 225 -14.14 -20.22 24.61
CA ASP A 225 -14.58 -18.86 24.94
C ASP A 225 -13.97 -17.79 24.02
N GLU A 226 -12.78 -18.08 23.47
CA GLU A 226 -12.10 -17.25 22.48
C GLU A 226 -12.99 -16.94 21.27
N LEU A 227 -13.88 -17.87 20.85
CA LEU A 227 -14.76 -17.66 19.69
C LEU A 227 -15.88 -16.64 19.93
N MET A 228 -16.15 -16.29 21.18
CA MET A 228 -17.24 -15.38 21.58
C MET A 228 -16.75 -13.96 21.83
N ASP A 229 -15.49 -13.65 21.54
CA ASP A 229 -14.90 -12.32 21.74
C ASP A 229 -15.41 -11.25 20.74
N GLY A 230 -16.07 -11.68 19.66
CA GLY A 230 -16.53 -10.82 18.58
C GLY A 230 -15.45 -10.50 17.54
N CYS A 231 -14.40 -11.31 17.43
CA CYS A 231 -13.33 -11.24 16.44
C CYS A 231 -13.49 -12.33 15.36
N TRP A 232 -12.65 -12.25 14.34
CA TRP A 232 -12.59 -13.26 13.29
C TRP A 232 -11.64 -14.39 13.69
N HIS A 233 -12.14 -15.63 13.65
CA HIS A 233 -11.37 -16.84 13.93
C HIS A 233 -11.38 -17.78 12.74
N SER A 234 -10.26 -18.47 12.54
CA SER A 234 -10.17 -19.55 11.57
C SER A 234 -10.51 -20.87 12.24
N LEU A 235 -11.52 -21.57 11.72
CA LEU A 235 -11.98 -22.87 12.21
C LEU A 235 -11.68 -23.93 11.16
N THR A 236 -10.93 -24.97 11.56
CA THR A 236 -10.67 -26.15 10.72
C THR A 236 -11.09 -27.41 11.44
N ILE A 237 -11.95 -28.22 10.81
CA ILE A 237 -12.43 -29.49 11.32
C ILE A 237 -12.05 -30.58 10.32
N VAL A 238 -11.15 -31.48 10.73
CA VAL A 238 -10.64 -32.58 9.92
C VAL A 238 -11.32 -33.88 10.35
N HIS A 239 -12.11 -34.45 9.45
CA HIS A 239 -12.76 -35.74 9.63
C HIS A 239 -12.00 -36.82 8.91
N THR A 240 -11.74 -37.91 9.62
CA THR A 240 -11.15 -39.10 9.03
C THR A 240 -11.90 -40.35 9.44
N ALA A 241 -12.11 -41.28 8.50
CA ALA A 241 -12.74 -42.56 8.73
C ALA A 241 -12.01 -43.63 7.91
N GLN A 242 -11.32 -44.53 8.59
CA GLN A 242 -10.64 -45.66 7.96
C GLN A 242 -11.63 -46.79 7.73
N ARG A 243 -11.75 -47.26 6.49
CA ARG A 243 -12.66 -48.36 6.19
C ARG A 243 -12.09 -49.66 6.76
N PRO A 244 -12.93 -50.52 7.36
CA PRO A 244 -12.53 -51.89 7.62
C PRO A 244 -12.19 -52.59 6.30
N SER A 245 -11.18 -53.47 6.30
CA SER A 245 -10.81 -54.24 5.12
C SER A 245 -11.98 -55.11 4.63
N LEU A 246 -11.98 -55.55 3.36
CA LEU A 246 -13.07 -56.37 2.80
C LEU A 246 -13.39 -57.62 3.63
N PHE A 247 -12.38 -58.21 4.29
CA PHE A 247 -12.54 -59.35 5.18
C PHE A 247 -13.21 -58.98 6.52
N VAL A 248 -12.92 -57.79 7.05
CA VAL A 248 -13.48 -57.27 8.31
C VAL A 248 -14.88 -56.67 8.10
N ALA A 249 -15.15 -56.11 6.92
CA ALA A 249 -16.45 -55.54 6.55
C ALA A 249 -17.61 -56.56 6.58
N ALA A 250 -17.31 -57.86 6.48
CA ALA A 250 -18.28 -58.95 6.63
C ALA A 250 -18.78 -59.13 8.08
N PHE A 251 -18.02 -58.65 9.07
CA PHE A 251 -18.31 -58.81 10.50
C PHE A 251 -18.42 -57.48 11.26
N GLN A 252 -17.98 -56.36 10.67
CA GLN A 252 -18.01 -55.04 11.27
C GLN A 252 -18.35 -53.96 10.23
N THR A 253 -19.50 -53.32 10.40
CA THR A 253 -20.01 -52.24 9.53
C THR A 253 -19.49 -50.84 9.92
N VAL A 254 -18.86 -50.72 11.08
CA VAL A 254 -18.46 -49.44 11.69
C VAL A 254 -16.98 -49.15 11.45
N SER A 255 -16.67 -47.95 10.95
CA SER A 255 -15.30 -47.50 10.63
C SER A 255 -14.61 -46.89 11.85
N SER A 256 -13.28 -46.96 11.91
CA SER A 256 -12.50 -46.20 12.91
C SER A 256 -12.32 -44.77 12.43
N CYS A 257 -12.94 -43.85 13.15
CA CYS A 257 -12.94 -42.44 12.86
C CYS A 257 -11.92 -41.71 13.73
N HIS A 258 -11.32 -40.66 13.18
CA HIS A 258 -10.50 -39.70 13.92
C HIS A 258 -10.93 -38.29 13.55
N LEU A 259 -10.90 -37.42 14.53
CA LEU A 259 -11.37 -36.05 14.45
C LEU A 259 -10.27 -35.13 15.00
N ALA A 260 -9.87 -34.14 14.22
CA ALA A 260 -8.93 -33.11 14.67
C ALA A 260 -9.52 -31.73 14.42
N ILE A 261 -9.47 -30.86 15.43
CA ILE A 261 -10.10 -29.54 15.39
C ILE A 261 -9.07 -28.49 15.76
N TYR A 262 -8.99 -27.50 14.89
CA TYR A 262 -8.05 -26.40 14.98
C TYR A 262 -8.80 -25.08 15.02
N ILE A 263 -8.39 -24.21 15.94
CA ILE A 263 -8.82 -22.81 16.02
C ILE A 263 -7.56 -21.97 15.88
N ASP A 264 -7.56 -21.01 14.95
CA ASP A 264 -6.44 -20.08 14.72
C ASP A 264 -5.10 -20.77 14.46
N GLY A 265 -5.16 -21.85 13.68
CA GLY A 265 -3.99 -22.67 13.36
C GLY A 265 -3.56 -23.63 14.48
N LEU A 266 -4.11 -23.52 15.69
CA LEU A 266 -3.71 -24.31 16.85
C LEU A 266 -4.62 -25.52 17.03
N LEU A 267 -4.03 -26.70 17.25
CA LEU A 267 -4.78 -27.92 17.55
C LEU A 267 -5.40 -27.79 18.94
N LYS A 268 -6.73 -27.66 19.00
CA LYS A 268 -7.48 -27.60 20.26
C LYS A 268 -7.81 -29.00 20.77
N ARG A 269 -8.18 -29.91 19.86
CA ARG A 269 -8.54 -31.28 20.24
C ARG A 269 -8.32 -32.29 19.12
N GLN A 270 -7.88 -33.48 19.52
CA GLN A 270 -7.79 -34.65 18.65
C GLN A 270 -8.41 -35.86 19.34
N ILE A 271 -9.32 -36.54 18.66
CA ILE A 271 -9.97 -37.77 19.13
C ILE A 271 -9.68 -38.85 18.10
N LYS A 272 -9.23 -40.01 18.59
CA LYS A 272 -8.81 -41.15 17.75
C LYS A 272 -9.65 -42.37 18.07
N ASP A 273 -9.75 -43.27 17.10
CA ASP A 273 -10.30 -44.62 17.23
C ASP A 273 -11.75 -44.71 17.72
N PHE A 274 -12.58 -43.71 17.38
CA PHE A 274 -14.00 -43.75 17.69
C PHE A 274 -14.80 -44.36 16.55
N LYS A 275 -15.88 -45.08 16.84
CA LYS A 275 -16.54 -45.96 15.86
C LYS A 275 -17.86 -45.35 15.34
N TYR A 276 -17.91 -44.92 14.07
CA TYR A 276 -19.15 -44.52 13.39
C TYR A 276 -19.23 -44.99 11.92
N VAL A 277 -20.43 -44.93 11.36
CA VAL A 277 -20.66 -45.15 9.93
C VAL A 277 -20.36 -43.84 9.17
N PRO A 278 -19.40 -43.83 8.24
CA PRO A 278 -19.03 -42.62 7.50
C PRO A 278 -20.02 -42.28 6.37
N LEU A 279 -20.12 -41.00 6.01
CA LEU A 279 -20.92 -40.49 4.88
C LEU A 279 -20.30 -40.92 3.54
N ILE A 280 -20.62 -42.12 3.04
CA ILE A 280 -19.93 -42.68 1.86
C ILE A 280 -20.87 -43.09 0.74
N ASN A 281 -21.96 -43.81 1.03
CA ASN A 281 -22.73 -44.50 -0.01
C ASN A 281 -24.07 -43.84 -0.33
N ASP A 282 -24.64 -43.13 0.64
CA ASP A 282 -25.97 -42.57 0.50
C ASP A 282 -25.90 -41.11 0.04
N PRO A 283 -26.80 -40.68 -0.86
CA PRO A 283 -26.87 -39.29 -1.28
C PRO A 283 -27.21 -38.40 -0.08
N ILE A 284 -26.48 -37.29 0.08
CA ILE A 284 -26.79 -36.30 1.11
C ILE A 284 -27.97 -35.48 0.59
N MET A 285 -29.13 -35.74 1.18
CA MET A 285 -30.40 -35.13 0.79
C MET A 285 -30.51 -33.69 1.26
N PHE A 286 -30.01 -33.41 2.48
CA PHE A 286 -30.03 -32.07 3.07
C PHE A 286 -28.62 -31.67 3.49
N ALA A 287 -28.11 -30.59 2.91
CA ALA A 287 -26.80 -30.06 3.22
C ALA A 287 -26.89 -28.54 3.40
N SER A 288 -26.29 -28.01 4.46
CA SER A 288 -26.27 -26.58 4.73
C SER A 288 -25.03 -26.15 5.49
N ILE A 289 -24.64 -24.89 5.30
CA ILE A 289 -23.49 -24.24 5.93
C ILE A 289 -23.99 -22.94 6.56
N GLY A 290 -23.72 -22.74 7.85
CA GLY A 290 -24.17 -21.57 8.62
C GLY A 290 -25.69 -21.45 8.80
N ALA A 291 -26.47 -22.42 8.30
CA ALA A 291 -27.93 -22.41 8.28
C ALA A 291 -28.52 -23.40 9.29
N PRO A 292 -29.76 -23.20 9.77
CA PRO A 292 -30.41 -24.16 10.64
C PRO A 292 -30.56 -25.52 9.95
N SER A 293 -30.39 -26.57 10.76
CA SER A 293 -30.54 -27.98 10.40
C SER A 293 -31.84 -28.27 9.65
N GLN A 294 -31.75 -28.74 8.42
CA GLN A 294 -32.89 -29.12 7.57
C GLN A 294 -33.21 -30.62 7.68
N ARG A 295 -33.40 -31.11 8.91
CA ARG A 295 -33.75 -32.51 9.14
C ARG A 295 -35.10 -32.86 8.48
N PRO A 296 -35.23 -34.03 7.86
CA PRO A 296 -36.55 -34.60 7.60
C PRO A 296 -37.20 -34.87 8.96
N ARG A 297 -38.19 -34.05 9.34
CA ARG A 297 -39.02 -34.34 10.52
C ARG A 297 -39.63 -35.71 10.29
N ALA A 298 -39.29 -36.70 11.13
CA ALA A 298 -40.07 -37.93 11.20
C ALA A 298 -41.52 -37.51 11.40
N SER A 299 -42.39 -37.84 10.44
CA SER A 299 -43.82 -37.63 10.57
C SER A 299 -44.23 -38.24 11.91
N SER A 300 -44.70 -37.40 12.82
CA SER A 300 -45.41 -37.86 14.02
C SER A 300 -46.55 -38.74 13.53
N ILE A 301 -46.39 -40.05 13.64
CA ILE A 301 -47.46 -41.01 13.43
C ILE A 301 -48.53 -40.68 14.47
N ASN A 302 -49.64 -40.13 13.99
CA ASN A 302 -50.94 -40.04 14.63
C ASN A 302 -51.03 -39.34 15.99
N THR A 303 -51.05 -38.01 15.99
CA THR A 303 -52.06 -37.32 16.79
C THR A 303 -53.25 -37.06 15.89
N LYS A 304 -54.22 -38.01 15.89
CA LYS A 304 -55.56 -37.68 15.42
C LYS A 304 -56.00 -36.43 16.19
N SER A 305 -56.30 -35.39 15.42
CA SER A 305 -57.14 -34.29 15.84
C SER A 305 -58.42 -34.87 16.43
N ASP A 306 -58.63 -34.69 17.73
CA ASP A 306 -59.99 -34.64 18.27
C ASP A 306 -60.22 -33.25 18.87
N PRO A 307 -61.33 -32.58 18.51
CA PRO A 307 -61.63 -31.25 18.93
C PRO A 307 -62.21 -31.26 20.36
N LEU A 308 -61.86 -30.21 21.10
CA LEU A 308 -62.60 -29.64 22.23
C LEU A 308 -62.79 -30.51 23.49
N ASN A 309 -62.22 -29.99 24.57
CA ASN A 309 -62.56 -30.31 25.95
C ASN A 309 -64.08 -30.24 26.19
N LEU A 310 -64.66 -31.33 26.70
CA LEU A 310 -65.70 -31.25 27.72
C LEU A 310 -65.66 -32.50 28.62
N SER A 311 -65.55 -32.22 29.93
CA SER A 311 -65.92 -33.05 31.09
C SER A 311 -66.46 -34.47 30.86
N THR A 312 -65.92 -35.47 31.58
CA THR A 312 -66.57 -36.00 32.80
C THR A 312 -65.76 -37.14 33.45
N THR A 313 -65.74 -37.06 34.76
CA THR A 313 -65.38 -38.04 35.79
C THR A 313 -66.06 -39.42 35.59
N ILE A 314 -65.39 -40.47 36.09
CA ILE A 314 -65.90 -41.83 36.45
C ILE A 314 -65.69 -42.97 35.42
N ALA A 315 -64.80 -43.91 35.78
CA ALA A 315 -64.93 -45.39 35.71
C ALA A 315 -63.52 -46.03 35.68
N LYS A 316 -62.88 -46.27 36.84
CA LYS A 316 -62.77 -47.59 37.51
C LYS A 316 -62.81 -48.83 36.60
N THR A 317 -61.84 -49.70 36.90
CA THR A 317 -61.82 -51.17 36.76
C THR A 317 -61.74 -51.75 35.35
N ILE A 318 -60.59 -52.35 35.02
CA ILE A 318 -60.41 -53.82 34.88
C ILE A 318 -58.94 -54.08 34.46
N GLN A 319 -58.20 -54.78 35.32
CA GLN A 319 -57.06 -55.59 34.88
C GLN A 319 -57.56 -56.94 34.38
N PRO A 320 -56.80 -57.60 33.50
CA PRO A 320 -56.52 -59.00 33.78
C PRO A 320 -55.03 -59.34 33.69
N PHE A 321 -54.62 -60.11 34.70
CA PHE A 321 -53.40 -60.89 34.80
C PHE A 321 -53.33 -62.04 33.79
N LYS A 322 -52.09 -62.43 33.46
CA LYS A 322 -51.52 -63.75 33.06
C LYS A 322 -50.65 -63.55 31.81
N GLY A 323 -49.42 -64.02 31.74
CA GLY A 323 -48.70 -64.98 32.57
C GLY A 323 -47.72 -65.72 31.65
N LEU A 324 -46.50 -65.93 32.15
CA LEU A 324 -45.49 -66.89 31.68
C LEU A 324 -45.23 -66.93 30.16
N PHE A 325 -44.06 -66.44 29.73
CA PHE A 325 -43.00 -67.25 29.13
C PHE A 325 -41.78 -66.35 28.90
N SER A 326 -40.78 -66.53 29.77
CA SER A 326 -39.42 -66.03 29.55
C SER A 326 -38.62 -67.15 28.88
N PRO A 327 -37.93 -66.89 27.77
CA PRO A 327 -36.64 -67.49 27.52
C PRO A 327 -35.57 -66.48 27.95
N LYS A 328 -34.73 -66.92 28.89
CA LYS A 328 -33.49 -66.25 29.26
C LYS A 328 -32.56 -66.22 28.06
N THR A 329 -32.25 -65.04 27.52
CA THR A 329 -31.02 -64.78 26.77
C THR A 329 -30.24 -63.69 27.49
N ARG A 330 -29.16 -64.13 28.14
CA ARG A 330 -27.94 -63.40 28.55
C ARG A 330 -28.01 -61.87 28.46
N LYS A 331 -28.19 -61.21 29.61
CA LYS A 331 -27.63 -59.88 29.85
C LYS A 331 -26.10 -60.00 29.75
N VAL A 332 -25.53 -59.58 28.63
CA VAL A 332 -24.11 -59.25 28.53
C VAL A 332 -24.00 -57.75 28.76
N ASN A 333 -23.43 -57.39 29.91
CA ASN A 333 -22.76 -56.15 30.29
C ASN A 333 -22.95 -54.88 29.42
N ALA A 334 -24.14 -54.27 29.45
CA ALA A 334 -24.34 -52.88 28.97
C ALA A 334 -23.84 -51.78 29.96
N HIS A 335 -23.19 -52.17 31.08
CA HIS A 335 -22.68 -51.22 32.07
C HIS A 335 -21.14 -51.10 32.11
N GLN A 336 -20.41 -51.92 31.33
CA GLN A 336 -18.95 -51.79 31.20
C GLN A 336 -18.52 -50.99 29.97
N GLU A 337 -19.30 -50.98 28.87
CA GLU A 337 -18.99 -50.17 27.68
C GLU A 337 -19.19 -48.66 27.91
N SER A 338 -20.18 -48.28 28.74
CA SER A 338 -20.41 -46.88 29.12
C SER A 338 -19.31 -46.27 29.99
N GLN A 339 -18.46 -47.09 30.64
CA GLN A 339 -17.33 -46.61 31.45
C GLN A 339 -16.03 -46.45 30.64
N LEU A 340 -15.85 -47.22 29.57
CA LEU A 340 -14.71 -47.08 28.64
C LEU A 340 -14.89 -45.88 27.69
N LEU A 341 -16.13 -45.58 27.30
CA LEU A 341 -16.47 -44.43 26.44
C LEU A 341 -16.35 -43.07 27.15
N ARG A 342 -16.46 -43.03 28.49
CA ARG A 342 -16.14 -41.82 29.28
C ARG A 342 -14.66 -41.43 29.22
N GLY A 343 -13.77 -42.37 28.88
CA GLY A 343 -12.35 -42.06 28.66
C GLY A 343 -12.06 -41.41 27.29
N GLN A 344 -13.03 -41.43 26.37
CA GLN A 344 -12.92 -40.87 25.01
C GLN A 344 -13.85 -39.66 24.76
N ASN A 345 -14.56 -39.18 25.78
CA ASN A 345 -15.48 -38.01 25.74
C ASN A 345 -16.54 -38.05 24.61
N ILE A 346 -17.04 -39.25 24.30
CA ILE A 346 -18.17 -39.46 23.38
C ILE A 346 -19.39 -39.78 24.23
N ILE A 347 -20.43 -38.98 24.06
CA ILE A 347 -21.67 -39.12 24.84
C ILE A 347 -22.77 -39.59 23.90
N ILE A 348 -23.36 -40.74 24.24
CA ILE A 348 -24.47 -41.34 23.50
C ILE A 348 -25.78 -40.83 24.10
N MET A 349 -26.74 -40.50 23.23
CA MET A 349 -28.05 -39.97 23.55
C MET A 349 -29.13 -40.71 22.77
N GLU A 350 -30.37 -40.68 23.27
CA GLU A 350 -31.51 -41.17 22.53
C GLU A 350 -31.75 -40.38 21.23
N PRO A 351 -32.13 -41.06 20.13
CA PRO A 351 -32.41 -40.40 18.87
C PRO A 351 -33.52 -39.36 19.03
N ASN A 352 -33.35 -38.19 18.41
CA ASN A 352 -34.22 -37.00 18.55
C ASN A 352 -34.19 -36.30 19.92
N GLY A 353 -33.38 -36.73 20.88
CA GLY A 353 -33.20 -36.03 22.17
C GLY A 353 -32.41 -34.71 22.08
N GLN A 354 -31.74 -34.46 20.95
CA GLN A 354 -30.82 -33.31 20.79
C GLN A 354 -31.47 -31.94 20.95
N ASP A 355 -32.73 -31.76 20.51
CA ASP A 355 -33.42 -30.47 20.66
C ASP A 355 -33.81 -30.22 22.13
N ALA A 356 -34.00 -31.30 22.91
CA ALA A 356 -34.26 -31.19 24.34
C ALA A 356 -32.98 -30.88 25.15
N THR A 357 -31.80 -31.30 24.67
CA THR A 357 -30.52 -31.09 25.36
C THR A 357 -29.79 -29.82 24.93
N PHE A 358 -29.83 -29.46 23.65
CA PHE A 358 -29.08 -28.34 23.08
C PHE A 358 -29.97 -27.21 22.53
N GLY A 359 -31.29 -27.40 22.58
CA GLY A 359 -32.27 -26.43 22.07
C GLY A 359 -32.41 -26.42 20.54
N GLU A 360 -33.18 -25.45 20.03
CA GLU A 360 -33.51 -25.38 18.60
C GLU A 360 -32.31 -24.95 17.73
N SER A 361 -32.20 -25.52 16.53
CA SER A 361 -31.19 -25.07 15.56
C SER A 361 -31.49 -23.72 14.97
N THR A 362 -30.47 -22.87 15.01
CA THR A 362 -30.48 -21.54 14.41
C THR A 362 -29.27 -21.37 13.51
N SER A 363 -29.26 -20.29 12.73
CA SER A 363 -28.10 -19.88 11.95
C SER A 363 -26.90 -19.56 12.85
N LEU A 364 -25.76 -19.28 12.20
CA LEU A 364 -24.54 -18.88 12.90
C LEU A 364 -24.72 -17.64 13.80
N HIS A 365 -25.66 -16.73 13.50
CA HIS A 365 -25.80 -15.43 14.16
C HIS A 365 -24.46 -14.67 14.21
N GLY A 366 -23.91 -14.43 13.01
CA GLY A 366 -22.57 -13.89 12.83
C GLY A 366 -22.20 -13.74 11.35
N GLN A 367 -20.91 -13.70 11.07
CA GLN A 367 -20.37 -13.60 9.72
C GLN A 367 -19.52 -14.82 9.36
N LEU A 368 -19.51 -15.17 8.07
CA LEU A 368 -18.76 -16.29 7.51
C LEU A 368 -18.02 -15.83 6.26
N ALA A 369 -16.70 -16.03 6.19
CA ALA A 369 -15.92 -15.69 5.00
C ALA A 369 -15.92 -16.85 3.98
N CYS A 370 -14.84 -17.02 3.21
CA CYS A 370 -14.69 -18.13 2.29
C CYS A 370 -14.77 -19.49 3.03
N VAL A 371 -15.58 -20.40 2.49
CA VAL A 371 -15.77 -21.75 3.04
C VAL A 371 -15.17 -22.77 2.09
N TRP A 372 -14.33 -23.64 2.65
CA TRP A 372 -13.64 -24.70 1.95
C TRP A 372 -14.05 -26.05 2.53
N ILE A 373 -14.47 -26.96 1.64
CA ILE A 373 -14.61 -28.38 1.95
C ILE A 373 -13.63 -29.11 1.06
N LEU A 374 -12.64 -29.75 1.65
CA LEU A 374 -11.56 -30.46 0.95
C LEU A 374 -11.78 -31.97 1.02
N ALA A 375 -11.41 -32.67 -0.04
CA ALA A 375 -11.49 -34.12 -0.14
C ALA A 375 -10.33 -34.84 0.58
N GLU A 376 -9.41 -34.09 1.18
CA GLU A 376 -8.20 -34.57 1.84
C GLU A 376 -8.10 -34.01 3.26
N THR A 377 -7.26 -34.66 4.07
CA THR A 377 -6.96 -34.27 5.44
C THR A 377 -5.88 -33.19 5.47
N LEU A 378 -6.13 -32.11 6.22
CA LEU A 378 -5.11 -31.11 6.50
C LEU A 378 -4.26 -31.52 7.71
N ASN A 379 -2.94 -31.43 7.55
CA ASN A 379 -1.97 -31.61 8.63
C ASN A 379 -1.80 -30.32 9.44
N GLU A 380 -1.32 -30.42 10.68
CA GLU A 380 -1.15 -29.24 11.56
C GLU A 380 -0.30 -28.12 10.94
N SER A 381 0.79 -28.45 10.24
CA SER A 381 1.61 -27.45 9.55
C SER A 381 0.85 -26.72 8.44
N GLN A 382 0.01 -27.44 7.69
CA GLN A 382 -0.83 -26.86 6.63
C GLN A 382 -1.90 -25.95 7.22
N VAL A 383 -2.53 -26.35 8.33
CA VAL A 383 -3.55 -25.54 9.01
C VAL A 383 -2.96 -24.26 9.62
N LYS A 384 -1.78 -24.36 10.25
CA LYS A 384 -1.04 -23.17 10.75
C LYS A 384 -0.68 -22.20 9.63
N HIS A 385 -0.20 -22.72 8.51
CA HIS A 385 0.15 -21.89 7.35
C HIS A 385 -1.08 -21.29 6.67
N LEU A 386 -2.21 -22.02 6.65
CA LEU A 386 -3.46 -21.51 6.09
C LEU A 386 -4.07 -20.41 6.98
N HIS A 387 -3.94 -20.51 8.31
CA HIS A 387 -4.28 -19.41 9.22
C HIS A 387 -3.37 -18.18 9.01
N SER A 388 -2.06 -18.36 8.89
CA SER A 388 -1.11 -17.25 8.71
C SER A 388 -1.29 -16.50 7.38
N MET A 389 -1.89 -17.14 6.38
CA MET A 389 -2.26 -16.53 5.10
C MET A 389 -3.49 -15.60 5.19
N GLY A 390 -4.31 -15.71 6.24
CA GLY A 390 -5.51 -14.90 6.43
C GLY A 390 -6.71 -15.34 5.59
N ALA A 391 -7.87 -14.70 5.78
CA ALA A 391 -9.13 -15.09 5.12
C ALA A 391 -9.21 -14.70 3.64
N ASP A 392 -8.51 -13.63 3.26
CA ASP A 392 -8.51 -13.06 1.90
C ASP A 392 -7.43 -13.64 0.99
N PHE A 393 -6.71 -14.69 1.41
CA PHE A 393 -5.64 -15.30 0.61
C PHE A 393 -6.11 -15.69 -0.81
N CYS A 394 -7.41 -15.99 -0.97
CA CYS A 394 -8.02 -16.32 -2.25
C CYS A 394 -8.09 -15.14 -3.23
N HIS A 395 -8.09 -13.89 -2.75
CA HIS A 395 -8.05 -12.68 -3.61
C HIS A 395 -6.65 -12.40 -4.13
N GLN A 396 -5.63 -12.87 -3.41
CA GLN A 396 -4.22 -12.72 -3.76
C GLN A 396 -3.76 -13.77 -4.79
N LEU A 397 -4.65 -14.16 -5.72
CA LEU A 397 -4.42 -15.06 -6.85
C LEU A 397 -3.39 -14.54 -7.87
N TYR A 398 -2.43 -13.70 -7.46
CA TYR A 398 -1.14 -13.65 -8.11
C TYR A 398 -0.29 -14.76 -7.52
N PRO A 399 0.26 -15.67 -8.34
CA PRO A 399 1.34 -16.52 -7.86
C PRO A 399 2.45 -15.57 -7.41
N ILE A 400 2.59 -15.40 -6.09
CA ILE A 400 3.82 -14.92 -5.47
C ILE A 400 4.89 -15.71 -6.19
N SER A 401 5.75 -15.01 -6.94
CA SER A 401 6.78 -15.55 -7.83
C SER A 401 7.09 -17.00 -7.49
N THR A 402 6.82 -17.91 -8.41
CA THR A 402 7.11 -19.35 -8.32
C THR A 402 8.61 -19.55 -8.07
N SER A 403 9.05 -19.26 -6.85
CA SER A 403 10.23 -19.84 -6.25
C SER A 403 9.76 -21.21 -5.78
N ASP A 404 10.17 -22.22 -6.53
CA ASP A 404 9.87 -23.62 -6.30
C ASP A 404 10.03 -24.00 -4.81
N ASN A 405 9.03 -24.69 -4.25
CA ASN A 405 8.98 -25.30 -2.90
C ASN A 405 8.60 -24.43 -1.67
N SER A 406 7.83 -23.34 -1.81
CA SER A 406 7.20 -22.71 -0.62
C SER A 406 5.93 -23.46 -0.18
N MET A 407 5.65 -23.55 1.13
CA MET A 407 4.40 -24.15 1.65
C MET A 407 3.13 -23.52 1.05
N SER A 408 3.20 -22.25 0.64
CA SER A 408 2.12 -21.55 -0.05
C SER A 408 1.77 -22.19 -1.39
N SER A 409 2.77 -22.63 -2.16
CA SER A 409 2.55 -23.33 -3.45
C SER A 409 1.87 -24.68 -3.27
N VAL A 410 2.26 -25.43 -2.23
CA VAL A 410 1.66 -26.74 -1.90
C VAL A 410 0.20 -26.57 -1.46
N ILE A 411 -0.09 -25.57 -0.62
CA ILE A 411 -1.48 -25.27 -0.22
C ILE A 411 -2.30 -24.80 -1.42
N PHE A 412 -1.74 -23.96 -2.29
CA PHE A 412 -2.45 -23.51 -3.49
C PHE A 412 -2.79 -24.68 -4.43
N ASP A 413 -1.85 -25.58 -4.68
CA ASP A 413 -2.06 -26.79 -5.47
C ASP A 413 -3.11 -27.72 -4.82
N LEU A 414 -3.03 -27.91 -3.49
CA LEU A 414 -4.02 -28.66 -2.73
C LEU A 414 -5.43 -28.07 -2.86
N LEU A 415 -5.58 -26.77 -2.65
CA LEU A 415 -6.87 -26.08 -2.70
C LEU A 415 -7.47 -26.08 -4.12
N SER A 416 -6.64 -25.93 -5.15
CA SER A 416 -7.09 -25.96 -6.54
C SER A 416 -7.44 -27.36 -7.05
N THR A 417 -6.70 -28.40 -6.64
CA THR A 417 -6.87 -29.77 -7.18
C THR A 417 -7.68 -30.72 -6.29
N ARG A 418 -7.93 -30.37 -5.02
CA ARG A 418 -8.58 -31.25 -4.03
C ARG A 418 -9.78 -30.62 -3.31
N SER A 419 -10.27 -29.47 -3.78
CA SER A 419 -11.48 -28.87 -3.25
C SER A 419 -12.74 -29.60 -3.73
N LEU A 420 -13.59 -30.01 -2.77
CA LEU A 420 -14.91 -30.57 -3.04
C LEU A 420 -15.92 -29.47 -3.33
N LEU A 421 -15.93 -28.45 -2.48
CA LEU A 421 -16.86 -27.33 -2.53
C LEU A 421 -16.13 -26.09 -2.02
N VAL A 422 -16.27 -24.99 -2.74
CA VAL A 422 -15.73 -23.70 -2.34
C VAL A 422 -16.77 -22.63 -2.53
N TYR A 423 -17.24 -22.05 -1.42
CA TYR A 423 -18.14 -20.90 -1.46
C TYR A 423 -17.39 -19.66 -1.04
N HIS A 424 -17.08 -18.85 -2.04
CA HIS A 424 -16.49 -17.55 -1.83
C HIS A 424 -17.58 -16.46 -1.87
N PRO A 425 -17.63 -15.50 -0.91
CA PRO A 425 -18.60 -14.40 -0.91
C PRO A 425 -18.66 -13.65 -2.26
N LEU A 426 -17.51 -13.28 -2.85
CA LEU A 426 -17.47 -12.66 -4.18
C LEU A 426 -18.04 -13.49 -5.35
N ALA A 427 -18.18 -14.80 -5.19
CA ALA A 427 -18.83 -15.67 -6.17
C ALA A 427 -20.34 -15.83 -5.90
N CYS A 428 -20.93 -14.97 -5.06
CA CYS A 428 -22.35 -14.92 -4.79
C CYS A 428 -23.03 -13.78 -5.55
N ASN A 429 -24.11 -14.08 -6.26
CA ASN A 429 -24.97 -13.08 -6.89
C ASN A 429 -26.39 -13.17 -6.31
N GLY A 430 -26.73 -12.24 -5.43
CA GLY A 430 -28.01 -12.22 -4.72
C GLY A 430 -28.17 -13.45 -3.81
N GLN A 431 -28.99 -14.42 -4.22
CA GLN A 431 -29.22 -15.66 -3.48
C GLN A 431 -28.43 -16.85 -4.03
N LEU A 432 -27.76 -16.72 -5.18
CA LEU A 432 -27.02 -17.83 -5.79
C LEU A 432 -25.55 -17.76 -5.37
N CYS A 433 -25.09 -18.76 -4.62
CA CYS A 433 -23.67 -18.96 -4.31
C CYS A 433 -23.07 -19.93 -5.33
N ILE A 434 -22.20 -19.43 -6.20
CA ILE A 434 -21.54 -20.28 -7.20
C ILE A 434 -20.42 -21.07 -6.53
N ASP A 435 -20.37 -22.37 -6.79
CA ASP A 435 -19.24 -23.21 -6.39
C ASP A 435 -18.06 -22.96 -7.34
N ILE A 436 -16.94 -22.48 -6.78
CA ILE A 436 -15.71 -22.19 -7.54
C ILE A 436 -14.73 -23.36 -7.55
N SER A 437 -15.11 -24.53 -7.02
CA SER A 437 -14.29 -25.74 -7.08
C SER A 437 -14.08 -26.21 -8.53
N ILE A 438 -12.87 -26.67 -8.85
CA ILE A 438 -12.50 -27.13 -10.20
C ILE A 438 -12.85 -28.62 -10.40
N CYS A 439 -12.98 -29.37 -9.30
CA CYS A 439 -12.91 -30.83 -9.30
C CYS A 439 -14.28 -31.53 -9.40
N THR A 440 -15.39 -30.83 -9.19
CA THR A 440 -16.73 -31.43 -9.17
C THR A 440 -17.72 -30.71 -10.09
N SER A 441 -18.86 -31.34 -10.39
CA SER A 441 -19.97 -30.65 -11.09
C SER A 441 -20.41 -29.47 -10.24
N GLN A 442 -20.42 -28.24 -10.77
CA GLN A 442 -20.75 -27.01 -10.03
C GLN A 442 -21.97 -27.19 -9.11
N MET A 443 -21.72 -27.35 -7.82
CA MET A 443 -22.75 -27.55 -6.81
C MET A 443 -23.17 -26.19 -6.28
N ASN A 444 -23.88 -25.40 -7.08
CA ASN A 444 -24.25 -24.05 -6.68
C ASN A 444 -25.20 -24.06 -5.47
N GLY A 445 -24.82 -23.37 -4.41
CA GLY A 445 -25.60 -23.20 -3.20
C GLY A 445 -26.59 -22.04 -3.31
N ARG A 446 -27.54 -22.00 -2.37
CA ARG A 446 -28.52 -20.92 -2.23
C ARG A 446 -28.35 -20.22 -0.89
N LEU A 447 -28.00 -18.94 -0.90
CA LEU A 447 -27.99 -18.09 0.28
C LEU A 447 -29.43 -17.70 0.63
N ASN A 448 -29.94 -18.29 1.72
CA ASN A 448 -31.22 -17.93 2.29
C ASN A 448 -31.04 -16.84 3.34
N ASN A 449 -31.86 -15.78 3.29
CA ASN A 449 -32.01 -14.76 4.32
C ASN A 449 -30.71 -14.14 4.90
N GLY A 450 -29.60 -14.27 4.17
CA GLY A 450 -28.33 -13.62 4.43
C GLY A 450 -27.99 -12.62 3.34
N ALA A 451 -27.00 -11.78 3.60
CA ALA A 451 -26.46 -10.84 2.62
C ALA A 451 -24.99 -11.17 2.33
N CYS A 452 -24.55 -10.98 1.10
CA CYS A 452 -23.12 -10.97 0.79
C CYS A 452 -22.62 -9.53 0.83
N LEU A 453 -21.66 -9.25 1.69
CA LEU A 453 -21.09 -7.91 1.85
C LEU A 453 -19.62 -7.94 1.39
N ARG A 454 -19.25 -6.88 0.67
CA ARG A 454 -17.87 -6.66 0.19
C ARG A 454 -17.41 -5.29 0.66
N LEU A 455 -16.31 -5.29 1.39
CA LEU A 455 -15.49 -4.13 1.69
C LEU A 455 -14.54 -3.89 0.52
N ARG A 456 -14.37 -2.63 0.16
CA ARG A 456 -13.45 -2.23 -0.89
C ARG A 456 -12.49 -1.19 -0.35
N SER A 457 -11.21 -1.48 -0.51
CA SER A 457 -10.19 -0.46 -0.35
C SER A 457 -10.34 0.61 -1.43
N PHE A 458 -9.88 1.82 -1.12
CA PHE A 458 -9.85 2.90 -2.10
C PHE A 458 -9.05 2.53 -3.35
N SER A 459 -7.95 1.78 -3.20
CA SER A 459 -7.11 1.34 -4.32
C SER A 459 -7.81 0.36 -5.24
N GLU A 460 -8.59 -0.60 -4.72
CA GLU A 460 -9.42 -1.49 -5.54
C GLU A 460 -10.49 -0.72 -6.31
N SER A 461 -11.18 0.20 -5.65
CA SER A 461 -12.17 1.06 -6.29
C SER A 461 -11.53 1.95 -7.36
N LEU A 462 -10.33 2.47 -7.12
CA LEU A 462 -9.57 3.27 -8.09
C LEU A 462 -9.14 2.45 -9.31
N LEU A 463 -8.69 1.21 -9.12
CA LEU A 463 -8.33 0.31 -10.22
C LEU A 463 -9.50 0.09 -11.19
N ILE A 464 -10.72 -0.08 -10.67
CA ILE A 464 -11.93 -0.23 -11.50
C ILE A 464 -12.24 1.06 -12.29
N LEU A 465 -11.90 2.24 -11.75
CA LEU A 465 -12.12 3.52 -12.41
C LEU A 465 -11.09 3.83 -13.51
N GLY A 466 -9.93 3.16 -13.50
CA GLY A 466 -8.83 3.40 -14.44
C GLY A 466 -7.46 3.66 -13.79
N GLY A 467 -7.33 3.44 -12.48
CA GLY A 467 -6.07 3.55 -11.74
C GLY A 467 -5.67 4.99 -11.39
N CYS A 468 -4.38 5.19 -11.10
CA CYS A 468 -3.84 6.48 -10.66
C CYS A 468 -4.09 7.68 -11.61
N PRO A 469 -4.12 7.54 -12.94
CA PRO A 469 -4.36 8.68 -13.84
C PRO A 469 -5.71 9.37 -13.62
N VAL A 470 -6.70 8.67 -13.04
CA VAL A 470 -7.99 9.25 -12.65
C VAL A 470 -7.84 10.38 -11.62
N LEU A 471 -6.72 10.40 -10.88
CA LEU A 471 -6.42 11.44 -9.88
C LEU A 471 -5.87 12.74 -10.49
N TYR A 472 -5.33 12.71 -11.71
CA TYR A 472 -4.64 13.88 -12.28
C TYR A 472 -5.54 15.08 -12.57
N PRO A 473 -6.81 14.92 -12.98
CA PRO A 473 -7.72 16.06 -13.12
C PRO A 473 -7.92 16.87 -11.83
N LEU A 474 -7.59 16.33 -10.64
CA LEU A 474 -7.65 17.08 -9.39
C LEU A 474 -6.66 18.26 -9.35
N PHE A 475 -5.52 18.19 -10.05
CA PHE A 475 -4.54 19.29 -10.11
C PHE A 475 -5.17 20.57 -10.67
N GLU A 476 -6.13 20.45 -11.59
CA GLU A 476 -6.80 21.59 -12.24
C GLU A 476 -7.99 22.13 -11.42
N LYS A 477 -8.38 21.47 -10.32
CA LYS A 477 -9.53 21.89 -9.50
C LYS A 477 -9.20 22.92 -8.43
N PHE A 478 -7.92 23.09 -8.11
CA PHE A 478 -7.45 24.04 -7.11
C PHE A 478 -6.95 25.34 -7.76
N GLN A 479 -7.42 26.47 -7.24
CA GLN A 479 -7.00 27.81 -7.64
C GLN A 479 -6.12 28.44 -6.55
N GLU A 480 -5.38 29.49 -6.87
CA GLU A 480 -4.46 30.14 -5.92
C GLU A 480 -5.16 30.59 -4.62
N THR A 481 -6.43 31.01 -4.68
CA THR A 481 -7.24 31.35 -3.51
C THR A 481 -7.37 30.18 -2.53
N ASP A 482 -7.50 28.95 -3.04
CA ASP A 482 -7.61 27.74 -2.24
C ASP A 482 -6.30 27.48 -1.46
N TYR A 483 -5.15 27.97 -1.93
CA TYR A 483 -3.88 27.90 -1.21
C TYR A 483 -3.91 28.83 0.02
N PHE A 484 -4.19 30.11 -0.21
CA PHE A 484 -4.09 31.15 0.83
C PHE A 484 -5.14 31.02 1.92
N ASP A 485 -6.35 30.54 1.62
CA ASP A 485 -7.40 30.30 2.63
C ASP A 485 -6.95 29.29 3.72
N GLY A 486 -6.01 28.40 3.41
CA GLY A 486 -5.45 27.47 4.40
C GLY A 486 -4.41 28.09 5.33
N MET A 487 -3.64 29.06 4.84
CA MET A 487 -2.63 29.73 5.69
C MET A 487 -3.28 30.53 6.82
N TYR A 488 -4.48 31.09 6.59
CA TYR A 488 -5.20 31.84 7.61
C TYR A 488 -5.94 30.95 8.62
N SER A 489 -6.33 29.72 8.26
CA SER A 489 -6.97 28.79 9.19
C SER A 489 -5.99 28.09 10.14
N ASP A 490 -4.79 27.76 9.68
CA ASP A 490 -3.80 26.99 10.45
C ASP A 490 -2.96 27.86 11.42
N ASN A 491 -2.93 29.19 11.20
CA ASN A 491 -2.22 30.14 12.07
C ASN A 491 -2.82 30.27 13.48
N ILE A 492 -3.98 29.66 13.74
CA ILE A 492 -4.58 29.62 15.08
C ILE A 492 -4.09 28.40 15.90
N SER A 493 -3.38 27.43 15.30
CA SER A 493 -3.02 26.18 15.98
C SER A 493 -1.61 25.62 15.79
N SER A 494 -0.64 26.35 15.21
CA SER A 494 0.76 25.88 15.26
C SER A 494 1.79 26.99 15.03
N THR A 495 2.34 27.54 16.11
CA THR A 495 3.70 28.12 16.11
C THR A 495 4.72 26.99 16.15
N ALA A 496 4.95 26.32 15.02
CA ALA A 496 6.09 25.42 14.87
C ALA A 496 7.22 26.21 14.20
N ALA A 497 8.30 26.42 14.94
CA ALA A 497 9.50 27.06 14.45
C ALA A 497 10.03 26.37 13.19
N PHE A 498 10.50 27.16 12.22
CA PHE A 498 11.28 26.67 11.08
C PHE A 498 12.56 25.99 11.63
N GLU A 499 12.57 24.66 11.68
CA GLU A 499 13.79 23.90 11.92
C GLU A 499 14.72 24.02 10.71
N SER A 500 16.02 24.01 10.98
CA SER A 500 17.09 24.35 10.03
C SER A 500 17.07 23.47 8.74
N PRO A 501 17.53 24.01 7.59
CA PRO A 501 17.50 23.30 6.30
C PRO A 501 18.31 21.99 6.27
N THR A 502 19.19 21.78 7.25
CA THR A 502 20.18 20.69 7.27
C THR A 502 19.65 19.37 7.84
N ASP A 503 18.56 19.38 8.61
CA ASP A 503 18.01 18.15 9.23
C ASP A 503 17.04 17.38 8.30
N TRP A 504 16.68 17.95 7.14
CA TRP A 504 15.73 17.35 6.19
C TRP A 504 16.35 16.32 5.24
N ILE A 505 17.68 16.21 5.20
CA ILE A 505 18.40 15.30 4.29
C ILE A 505 18.45 13.85 4.84
N ILE A 506 18.02 13.61 6.08
CA ILE A 506 18.01 12.28 6.69
C ILE A 506 16.58 11.68 6.66
N VAL A 507 16.03 11.47 5.46
CA VAL A 507 14.72 10.80 5.27
C VAL A 507 14.81 9.27 5.47
N ARG A 508 16.00 8.70 5.57
CA ARG A 508 16.20 7.23 5.49
C ARG A 508 15.72 6.38 6.68
N LYS A 509 15.32 6.97 7.81
CA LYS A 509 14.81 6.20 8.96
C LYS A 509 13.77 7.00 9.76
N GLN A 510 12.56 7.15 9.24
CA GLN A 510 11.46 7.76 9.99
C GLN A 510 10.53 6.69 10.56
N SER A 511 10.20 6.83 11.84
CA SER A 511 9.19 6.03 12.53
C SER A 511 7.78 6.42 12.05
N GLN A 512 6.79 5.53 12.18
CA GLN A 512 5.39 5.79 11.78
C GLN A 512 4.80 7.09 12.38
N LYS A 513 5.26 7.52 13.57
CA LYS A 513 4.85 8.78 14.20
C LYS A 513 5.30 10.02 13.41
N ASN A 514 6.48 9.98 12.79
CA ASN A 514 6.97 11.11 11.99
C ASN A 514 6.20 11.22 10.66
N LEU A 515 5.71 10.11 10.09
CA LEU A 515 4.91 10.13 8.86
C LEU A 515 3.54 10.79 9.05
N SER A 516 2.86 10.57 10.19
CA SER A 516 1.59 11.24 10.46
C SER A 516 1.73 12.75 10.62
N ASP A 517 2.82 13.20 11.24
CA ASP A 517 3.10 14.63 11.40
C ASP A 517 3.42 15.30 10.07
N ILE A 518 4.17 14.62 9.20
CA ILE A 518 4.40 15.06 7.83
C ILE A 518 3.08 15.14 7.07
N ASP A 519 2.25 14.10 7.13
CA ASP A 519 0.95 14.09 6.43
C ASP A 519 0.06 15.26 6.80
N ASN A 520 0.04 15.63 8.08
CA ASN A 520 -0.73 16.78 8.55
C ASN A 520 -0.18 18.10 7.98
N ARG A 521 1.15 18.24 7.88
CA ARG A 521 1.79 19.42 7.26
C ARG A 521 1.47 19.54 5.77
N LEU A 522 1.37 18.41 5.06
CA LEU A 522 1.06 18.37 3.62
C LEU A 522 -0.36 18.86 3.29
N ILE A 523 -1.28 18.88 4.26
CA ILE A 523 -2.67 19.35 4.06
C ILE A 523 -2.73 20.84 3.70
N SER A 524 -1.75 21.62 4.16
CA SER A 524 -1.67 23.08 3.89
C SER A 524 -1.62 23.39 2.39
N ASN A 525 -0.90 22.58 1.61
CA ASN A 525 -0.79 22.69 0.16
C ASN A 525 -1.63 21.59 -0.53
N PRO A 526 -2.69 21.94 -1.29
CA PRO A 526 -3.56 20.95 -1.91
C PRO A 526 -2.85 20.11 -2.97
N ILE A 527 -1.87 20.68 -3.70
CA ILE A 527 -1.09 19.96 -4.72
C ILE A 527 -0.18 18.93 -4.05
N ALA A 528 0.48 19.31 -2.94
CA ALA A 528 1.25 18.38 -2.12
C ALA A 528 0.39 17.26 -1.55
N SER A 529 -0.85 17.57 -1.15
CA SER A 529 -1.84 16.60 -0.69
C SER A 529 -2.29 15.62 -1.79
N ILE A 530 -2.44 16.06 -3.04
CA ILE A 530 -2.71 15.15 -4.17
C ILE A 530 -1.52 14.20 -4.41
N ILE A 531 -0.29 14.71 -4.31
CA ILE A 531 0.91 13.84 -4.38
C ILE A 531 0.95 12.87 -3.19
N ASN A 532 0.54 13.30 -2.00
CA ASN A 532 0.42 12.41 -0.85
C ASN A 532 -0.66 11.35 -1.06
N LEU A 533 -1.80 11.69 -1.66
CA LEU A 533 -2.84 10.74 -2.05
C LEU A 533 -2.26 9.66 -2.97
N LEU A 534 -1.49 10.05 -4.00
CA LEU A 534 -0.79 9.10 -4.88
C LEU A 534 0.18 8.21 -4.10
N ARG A 535 0.92 8.77 -3.14
CA ARG A 535 1.79 7.98 -2.24
C ARG A 535 0.99 6.96 -1.43
N CYS A 536 -0.12 7.37 -0.80
CA CYS A 536 -0.98 6.46 -0.03
C CYS A 536 -1.55 5.32 -0.90
N VAL A 537 -2.01 5.64 -2.11
CA VAL A 537 -2.48 4.66 -3.09
C VAL A 537 -1.37 3.66 -3.46
N LEU A 538 -0.16 4.17 -3.71
CA LEU A 538 1.01 3.36 -4.03
C LEU A 538 1.60 2.63 -2.81
N SER A 539 1.15 2.90 -1.59
CA SER A 539 1.50 2.10 -0.40
C SER A 539 0.43 1.06 -0.03
N SER A 540 -0.66 0.96 -0.80
CA SER A 540 -1.80 0.08 -0.49
C SER A 540 -1.55 -1.40 -0.81
N THR A 541 -2.49 -2.27 -0.40
CA THR A 541 -2.47 -3.71 -0.73
C THR A 541 -2.40 -4.00 -2.24
N SER A 542 -2.93 -3.11 -3.09
CA SER A 542 -2.91 -3.24 -4.55
C SER A 542 -1.70 -2.56 -5.21
N MET A 543 -0.66 -2.22 -4.43
CA MET A 543 0.52 -1.48 -4.87
C MET A 543 1.18 -2.06 -6.12
N LEU A 544 1.29 -3.38 -6.25
CA LEU A 544 1.99 -4.01 -7.39
C LEU A 544 1.32 -3.69 -8.72
N ILE A 545 -0.01 -3.87 -8.81
CA ILE A 545 -0.80 -3.61 -10.02
C ILE A 545 -0.78 -2.11 -10.35
N LEU A 546 -0.98 -1.26 -9.34
CA LEU A 546 -0.98 0.20 -9.52
C LEU A 546 0.39 0.73 -9.95
N THR A 547 1.47 0.15 -9.44
CA THR A 547 2.84 0.51 -9.83
C THR A 547 3.12 0.10 -11.28
N GLU A 548 2.67 -1.09 -11.70
CA GLU A 548 2.81 -1.54 -13.09
C GLU A 548 2.00 -0.64 -14.05
N GLN A 549 0.79 -0.24 -13.67
CA GLN A 549 0.00 0.72 -14.44
C GLN A 549 0.66 2.10 -14.53
N MET A 550 1.20 2.60 -13.43
CA MET A 550 1.91 3.89 -13.38
C MET A 550 3.17 3.91 -14.25
N THR A 551 3.90 2.79 -14.36
CA THR A 551 5.11 2.74 -15.19
C THR A 551 4.84 2.66 -16.69
N LYS A 552 3.63 2.25 -17.07
CA LYS A 552 3.17 2.15 -18.46
C LYS A 552 2.50 3.45 -18.93
N HIS A 553 2.28 3.55 -20.24
CA HIS A 553 1.43 4.56 -20.90
C HIS A 553 1.78 6.03 -20.59
N TYR A 554 3.04 6.35 -20.32
CA TYR A 554 3.51 7.71 -20.04
C TYR A 554 2.82 8.39 -18.85
N ASN A 555 2.31 7.62 -17.89
CA ASN A 555 1.52 8.16 -16.77
C ASN A 555 2.37 9.08 -15.87
N VAL A 556 3.64 8.75 -15.64
CA VAL A 556 4.55 9.60 -14.84
C VAL A 556 4.89 10.90 -15.58
N GLU A 557 5.08 10.84 -16.90
CA GLU A 557 5.29 12.00 -17.75
C GLU A 557 4.08 12.93 -17.74
N LEU A 558 2.86 12.38 -17.83
CA LEU A 558 1.61 13.14 -17.71
C LEU A 558 1.49 13.79 -16.33
N LEU A 559 1.84 13.09 -15.25
CA LEU A 559 1.90 13.67 -13.91
C LEU A 559 2.85 14.87 -13.84
N GLY A 560 4.05 14.75 -14.43
CA GLY A 560 5.01 15.86 -14.54
C GLY A 560 4.46 17.04 -15.35
N GLN A 561 3.75 16.78 -16.45
CA GLN A 561 3.08 17.82 -17.24
C GLN A 561 1.99 18.55 -16.46
N HIS A 562 1.18 17.84 -15.66
CA HIS A 562 0.18 18.47 -14.81
C HIS A 562 0.83 19.36 -13.75
N LEU A 563 1.89 18.90 -13.09
CA LEU A 563 2.65 19.72 -12.13
C LEU A 563 3.22 20.98 -12.78
N ASN A 564 3.70 20.89 -14.02
CA ASN A 564 4.19 22.05 -14.76
C ASN A 564 3.11 23.09 -15.10
N ARG A 565 1.81 22.75 -15.05
CA ARG A 565 0.72 23.71 -15.31
C ARG A 565 0.24 24.43 -14.05
N VAL A 566 0.66 23.95 -12.88
CA VAL A 566 0.29 24.53 -11.58
C VAL A 566 0.98 25.89 -11.41
N SER A 567 0.32 26.82 -10.71
CA SER A 567 0.89 28.12 -10.35
C SER A 567 2.11 28.01 -9.42
N SER A 568 3.02 28.97 -9.50
CA SER A 568 4.24 29.02 -8.69
C SER A 568 3.97 29.07 -7.19
N CYS A 569 2.82 29.58 -6.75
CA CYS A 569 2.46 29.63 -5.32
C CYS A 569 2.36 28.24 -4.68
N PHE A 570 2.02 27.20 -5.45
CA PHE A 570 1.92 25.84 -4.97
C PHE A 570 3.25 25.08 -5.00
N ILE A 571 4.30 25.64 -5.60
CA ILE A 571 5.61 25.01 -5.71
C ILE A 571 6.44 25.44 -4.50
N ASP A 572 6.04 24.91 -3.35
CA ASP A 572 6.60 25.22 -2.04
C ASP A 572 7.36 24.03 -1.43
N GLN A 573 7.84 24.21 -0.20
CA GLN A 573 8.54 23.16 0.54
C GLN A 573 7.67 21.93 0.78
N GLN A 574 6.35 22.07 0.93
CA GLN A 574 5.44 20.94 1.16
C GLN A 574 5.34 20.07 -0.09
N LEU A 575 5.28 20.68 -1.28
CA LEU A 575 5.30 19.93 -2.54
C LEU A 575 6.61 19.14 -2.70
N LEU A 576 7.75 19.75 -2.37
CA LEU A 576 9.04 19.07 -2.38
C LEU A 576 9.07 17.86 -1.44
N ILE A 577 8.59 18.02 -0.20
CA ILE A 577 8.50 16.92 0.76
C ILE A 577 7.56 15.82 0.24
N ALA A 578 6.40 16.17 -0.33
CA ALA A 578 5.48 15.18 -0.88
C ALA A 578 6.12 14.35 -2.02
N ILE A 579 6.86 14.99 -2.92
CA ILE A 579 7.57 14.32 -4.02
C ILE A 579 8.70 13.43 -3.48
N GLN A 580 9.46 13.90 -2.49
CA GLN A 580 10.48 13.09 -1.82
C GLN A 580 9.86 11.82 -1.21
N GLN A 581 8.76 11.96 -0.49
CA GLN A 581 8.05 10.86 0.14
C GLN A 581 7.47 9.86 -0.88
N LEU A 582 7.01 10.35 -2.03
CA LEU A 582 6.55 9.52 -3.15
C LEU A 582 7.70 8.68 -3.74
N ILE A 583 8.87 9.30 -3.96
CA ILE A 583 10.07 8.63 -4.49
C ILE A 583 10.60 7.60 -3.48
N GLU A 584 10.64 7.93 -2.18
CA GLU A 584 11.06 6.98 -1.15
C GLU A 584 10.06 5.82 -1.02
N CYS A 585 8.75 6.06 -1.13
CA CYS A 585 7.74 5.02 -1.18
C CYS A 585 7.96 4.07 -2.37
N SER A 586 8.29 4.58 -3.56
CA SER A 586 8.57 3.74 -4.73
C SER A 586 9.88 2.96 -4.62
N ARG A 587 10.80 3.31 -3.71
CA ARG A 587 12.07 2.59 -3.47
C ARG A 587 11.93 1.38 -2.54
N LEU A 588 10.90 1.36 -1.68
CA LEU A 588 10.66 0.25 -0.75
C LEU A 588 10.36 -1.07 -1.48
N ASN A 589 9.86 -0.98 -2.70
CA ASN A 589 9.52 -2.14 -3.52
C ASN A 589 10.68 -2.57 -4.42
N LYS A 590 11.14 -3.82 -4.23
CA LYS A 590 12.24 -4.40 -5.02
C LYS A 590 11.95 -4.49 -6.53
N SER A 591 10.67 -4.45 -6.94
CA SER A 591 10.23 -4.54 -8.34
C SER A 591 10.00 -3.18 -9.03
N SER A 592 10.04 -2.06 -8.31
CA SER A 592 9.61 -0.73 -8.81
C SER A 592 10.76 0.26 -9.09
N TYR A 593 11.95 -0.25 -9.41
CA TYR A 593 13.09 0.59 -9.81
C TYR A 593 12.73 1.47 -11.02
N LEU A 594 11.91 0.96 -11.95
CA LEU A 594 11.46 1.69 -13.12
C LEU A 594 10.61 2.92 -12.76
N LEU A 595 9.64 2.75 -11.85
CA LEU A 595 8.79 3.85 -11.39
C LEU A 595 9.64 4.94 -10.72
N THR A 596 10.54 4.53 -9.83
CA THR A 596 11.45 5.44 -9.14
C THR A 596 12.28 6.25 -10.15
N ASN A 597 12.83 5.59 -11.16
CA ASN A 597 13.63 6.23 -12.20
C ASN A 597 12.81 7.18 -13.09
N GLN A 598 11.55 6.87 -13.37
CA GLN A 598 10.64 7.76 -14.11
C GLN A 598 10.26 8.98 -13.27
N LEU A 599 9.93 8.81 -11.98
CA LEU A 599 9.63 9.94 -11.07
C LEU A 599 10.83 10.88 -10.96
N ILE A 600 12.04 10.33 -10.85
CA ILE A 600 13.26 11.13 -10.79
C ILE A 600 13.50 11.85 -12.13
N GLN A 601 13.34 11.16 -13.26
CA GLN A 601 13.59 11.74 -14.58
C GLN A 601 12.60 12.84 -14.95
N TYR A 602 11.30 12.62 -14.75
CA TYR A 602 10.24 13.47 -15.31
C TYR A 602 9.62 14.45 -14.32
N ILE A 603 9.94 14.33 -13.03
CA ILE A 603 9.43 15.25 -12.00
C ILE A 603 10.60 15.87 -11.25
N LEU A 604 11.49 15.05 -10.68
CA LEU A 604 12.57 15.60 -9.87
C LEU A 604 13.60 16.37 -10.71
N LEU A 605 14.00 15.84 -11.85
CA LEU A 605 14.97 16.47 -12.76
C LEU A 605 14.33 17.43 -13.76
N ASP A 606 13.04 17.70 -13.67
CA ASP A 606 12.37 18.71 -14.49
C ASP A 606 12.62 20.12 -13.91
N PHE A 607 13.72 20.74 -14.32
CA PHE A 607 14.07 22.09 -13.87
C PHE A 607 13.07 23.15 -14.33
N GLY A 608 12.24 22.89 -15.34
CA GLY A 608 11.17 23.80 -15.75
C GLY A 608 10.09 23.95 -14.68
N LEU A 609 9.80 22.87 -13.95
CA LEU A 609 8.91 22.89 -12.79
C LEU A 609 9.54 23.69 -11.63
N TRP A 610 10.74 23.30 -11.24
CA TRP A 610 11.40 23.81 -10.02
C TRP A 610 11.89 25.26 -10.15
N ASN A 611 12.17 25.74 -11.36
CA ASN A 611 12.58 27.12 -11.57
C ASN A 611 11.49 28.14 -11.22
N LYS A 612 10.23 27.73 -11.14
CA LYS A 612 9.10 28.57 -10.70
C LYS A 612 9.06 28.76 -9.18
N ALA A 613 9.77 27.95 -8.42
CA ALA A 613 9.76 27.97 -6.96
C ALA A 613 10.60 29.12 -6.40
N LYS A 614 10.40 29.44 -5.11
CA LYS A 614 11.26 30.38 -4.38
C LYS A 614 12.65 29.80 -4.15
N TYR A 615 13.63 30.67 -3.91
CA TYR A 615 15.03 30.33 -3.68
C TYR A 615 15.23 29.17 -2.68
N ASP A 616 14.64 29.27 -1.48
CA ASP A 616 14.78 28.27 -0.41
C ASP A 616 14.37 26.85 -0.85
N VAL A 617 13.35 26.76 -1.72
CA VAL A 617 12.85 25.49 -2.24
C VAL A 617 13.78 24.98 -3.34
N ARG A 618 14.28 25.86 -4.22
CA ARG A 618 15.24 25.51 -5.29
C ARG A 618 16.54 24.95 -4.74
N ILE A 619 17.09 25.55 -3.68
CA ILE A 619 18.32 25.05 -3.05
C ILE A 619 18.07 23.70 -2.35
N SER A 620 16.94 23.55 -1.65
CA SER A 620 16.54 22.28 -1.01
C SER A 620 16.33 21.17 -2.04
N HIS A 621 15.76 21.50 -3.19
CA HIS A 621 15.57 20.59 -4.33
C HIS A 621 16.91 20.10 -4.89
N LEU A 622 17.86 21.01 -5.14
CA LEU A 622 19.21 20.65 -5.61
C LEU A 622 19.96 19.78 -4.60
N GLN A 623 19.82 20.05 -3.30
CA GLN A 623 20.40 19.22 -2.24
C GLN A 623 19.82 17.80 -2.26
N TYR A 624 18.51 17.66 -2.49
CA TYR A 624 17.89 16.34 -2.62
C TYR A 624 18.33 15.60 -3.89
N ILE A 625 18.43 16.28 -5.04
CA ILE A 625 19.01 15.71 -6.26
C ILE A 625 20.43 15.18 -6.00
N ALA A 626 21.26 15.98 -5.31
CA ALA A 626 22.62 15.59 -4.96
C ALA A 626 22.65 14.31 -4.11
N ALA A 627 21.73 14.18 -3.14
CA ALA A 627 21.59 12.98 -2.32
C ALA A 627 21.18 11.75 -3.15
N VAL A 628 20.19 11.89 -4.04
CA VAL A 628 19.71 10.82 -4.93
C VAL A 628 20.82 10.36 -5.89
N ILE A 629 21.52 11.29 -6.52
CA ILE A 629 22.60 10.98 -7.47
C ILE A 629 23.80 10.34 -6.77
N LYS A 630 24.09 10.76 -5.53
CA LYS A 630 25.19 10.20 -4.74
C LYS A 630 25.00 8.69 -4.47
N ASP A 631 23.76 8.23 -4.30
CA ASP A 631 23.46 6.82 -4.05
C ASP A 631 23.78 5.92 -5.25
N GLU A 632 23.35 6.31 -6.46
CA GLU A 632 23.49 5.51 -7.68
C GLU A 632 24.26 6.24 -8.78
N ARG A 633 25.41 6.81 -8.40
CA ARG A 633 26.25 7.66 -9.26
C ARG A 633 26.43 7.13 -10.68
N LYS A 634 26.78 5.84 -10.82
CA LYS A 634 27.10 5.25 -12.13
C LYS A 634 25.91 5.31 -13.09
N PHE A 635 24.71 4.98 -12.60
CA PHE A 635 23.48 4.96 -13.40
C PHE A 635 23.09 6.36 -13.86
N TYR A 636 23.06 7.34 -12.95
CA TYR A 636 22.69 8.72 -13.31
C TYR A 636 23.75 9.41 -14.18
N ARG A 637 25.03 9.11 -13.97
CA ARG A 637 26.11 9.61 -14.84
C ARG A 637 25.94 9.12 -16.28
N THR A 638 25.59 7.86 -16.49
CA THR A 638 25.36 7.33 -17.85
C THR A 638 24.08 7.87 -18.50
N LYS A 639 23.07 8.21 -17.70
CA LYS A 639 21.75 8.63 -18.20
C LYS A 639 21.66 10.12 -18.52
N PHE A 640 22.25 10.99 -17.70
CA PHE A 640 22.18 12.45 -17.85
C PHE A 640 23.55 13.07 -18.17
N GLY A 641 24.62 12.61 -17.52
CA GLY A 641 25.98 13.10 -17.76
C GLY A 641 26.21 14.56 -17.34
N VAL A 642 27.41 15.08 -17.61
CA VAL A 642 27.82 16.44 -17.25
C VAL A 642 27.16 17.51 -18.14
N GLN A 643 27.02 17.22 -19.45
CA GLN A 643 26.41 18.13 -20.42
C GLN A 643 25.01 18.58 -20.01
N TYR A 644 24.17 17.66 -19.52
CA TYR A 644 22.82 17.97 -19.07
C TYR A 644 22.77 19.08 -18.01
N PHE A 645 23.67 19.03 -17.01
CA PHE A 645 23.72 20.04 -15.95
C PHE A 645 24.31 21.37 -16.43
N LEU A 646 25.21 21.35 -17.41
CA LEU A 646 25.69 22.57 -18.07
C LEU A 646 24.57 23.26 -18.85
N ASP A 647 23.74 22.49 -19.55
CA ASP A 647 22.56 23.00 -20.26
C ASP A 647 21.54 23.59 -19.27
N ILE A 648 21.35 22.97 -18.11
CA ILE A 648 20.50 23.50 -17.03
C ILE A 648 21.03 24.84 -16.51
N ILE A 649 22.34 24.95 -16.26
CA ILE A 649 22.94 26.23 -15.83
C ILE A 649 22.67 27.31 -16.89
N ARG A 650 22.87 26.97 -18.16
CA ARG A 650 22.63 27.88 -19.28
C ARG A 650 21.18 28.33 -19.38
N GLN A 651 20.24 27.42 -19.16
CA GLN A 651 18.82 27.67 -19.38
C GLN A 651 18.13 28.32 -18.16
N TYR A 652 18.47 27.91 -16.94
CA TYR A 652 17.70 28.27 -15.74
C TYR A 652 18.47 29.10 -14.70
N PHE A 653 19.81 29.10 -14.71
CA PHE A 653 20.63 29.77 -13.70
C PHE A 653 21.53 30.89 -14.28
N ASN A 654 21.08 31.49 -15.38
CA ASN A 654 21.76 32.56 -16.12
C ASN A 654 20.88 33.82 -16.28
N SER A 655 19.87 34.00 -15.43
CA SER A 655 18.95 35.15 -15.52
C SER A 655 19.52 36.38 -14.82
N PRO A 656 19.59 37.56 -15.46
CA PRO A 656 20.08 38.78 -14.81
C PRO A 656 19.09 39.40 -13.81
N GLU A 657 17.85 38.89 -13.73
CA GLU A 657 16.77 39.49 -12.91
C GLU A 657 16.75 39.02 -11.45
N GLU A 658 17.42 37.91 -11.12
CA GLU A 658 17.44 37.36 -9.75
C GLU A 658 18.68 37.85 -8.97
N ASP A 659 18.66 37.65 -7.64
CA ASP A 659 19.80 37.98 -6.78
C ASP A 659 21.05 37.19 -7.20
N ILE A 660 22.14 37.91 -7.44
CA ILE A 660 23.42 37.38 -7.91
C ILE A 660 24.00 36.37 -6.91
N ASP A 661 23.85 36.61 -5.60
CA ASP A 661 24.38 35.75 -4.55
C ASP A 661 23.58 34.45 -4.45
N GLU A 662 22.25 34.53 -4.57
CA GLU A 662 21.37 33.36 -4.60
C GLU A 662 21.67 32.49 -5.83
N GLN A 663 21.78 33.10 -7.02
CA GLN A 663 22.12 32.37 -8.23
C GLN A 663 23.48 31.70 -8.15
N LYS A 664 24.48 32.37 -7.57
CA LYS A 664 25.80 31.80 -7.35
C LYS A 664 25.74 30.57 -6.43
N GLN A 665 24.90 30.60 -5.39
CA GLN A 665 24.69 29.45 -4.51
C GLN A 665 23.98 28.29 -5.24
N LEU A 666 22.98 28.57 -6.08
CA LEU A 666 22.31 27.56 -6.90
C LEU A 666 23.28 26.91 -7.90
N ARG A 667 24.08 27.70 -8.63
CA ARG A 667 25.10 27.17 -9.55
C ARG A 667 26.15 26.35 -8.81
N SER A 668 26.60 26.81 -7.64
CA SER A 668 27.52 26.06 -6.76
C SER A 668 26.97 24.68 -6.39
N ALA A 669 25.68 24.58 -6.06
CA ALA A 669 25.03 23.30 -5.80
C ALA A 669 25.00 22.39 -7.04
N VAL A 670 24.76 22.94 -8.24
CA VAL A 670 24.82 22.19 -9.52
C VAL A 670 26.25 21.71 -9.81
N TYR A 671 27.27 22.55 -9.61
CA TYR A 671 28.67 22.12 -9.73
C TYR A 671 29.00 21.02 -8.72
N GLY A 672 28.44 21.08 -7.51
CA GLY A 672 28.54 20.01 -6.52
C GLY A 672 28.01 18.67 -7.03
N ILE A 673 26.88 18.68 -7.75
CA ILE A 673 26.32 17.48 -8.41
C ILE A 673 27.27 16.97 -9.50
N MET A 674 27.73 17.84 -10.40
CA MET A 674 28.68 17.49 -11.46
C MET A 674 29.97 16.92 -10.89
N LYS A 675 30.47 17.48 -9.77
CA LYS A 675 31.66 17.00 -9.06
C LYS A 675 31.52 15.54 -8.67
N TYR A 676 30.33 15.07 -8.25
CA TYR A 676 30.14 13.66 -7.92
C TYR A 676 30.42 12.74 -9.11
N TYR A 677 30.10 13.15 -10.34
CA TYR A 677 30.38 12.38 -11.56
C TYR A 677 31.87 12.29 -11.83
N VAL A 678 32.58 13.42 -11.83
CA VAL A 678 33.97 13.52 -12.33
C VAL A 678 35.05 13.27 -11.28
N GLN A 679 34.76 13.42 -9.98
CA GLN A 679 35.76 13.38 -8.90
C GLN A 679 36.63 12.10 -8.82
N ARG A 680 36.15 10.96 -9.34
CA ARG A 680 36.94 9.71 -9.36
C ARG A 680 37.62 9.47 -10.70
N ASN A 681 36.99 9.89 -11.78
CA ASN A 681 37.44 9.73 -13.15
C ASN A 681 36.58 10.64 -14.03
N ILE A 682 37.21 11.33 -14.98
CA ILE A 682 36.55 12.18 -15.98
C ILE A 682 36.75 11.55 -17.36
N HIS A 683 35.72 11.57 -18.20
CA HIS A 683 35.81 11.12 -19.60
C HIS A 683 36.09 12.31 -20.52
N ILE A 684 36.69 12.05 -21.69
CA ILE A 684 37.01 13.09 -22.68
C ILE A 684 35.77 13.87 -23.13
N GLU A 685 34.63 13.19 -23.31
CA GLU A 685 33.35 13.80 -23.68
C GLU A 685 32.86 14.82 -22.64
N GLU A 686 33.03 14.51 -21.35
CA GLU A 686 32.63 15.40 -20.25
C GLU A 686 33.56 16.62 -20.14
N LEU A 687 34.85 16.44 -20.40
CA LEU A 687 35.81 17.55 -20.43
C LEU A 687 35.58 18.44 -21.66
N ASN A 688 35.29 17.86 -22.83
CA ASN A 688 34.91 18.59 -24.04
C ASN A 688 33.64 19.43 -23.80
N ALA A 689 32.63 18.84 -23.16
CA ALA A 689 31.41 19.54 -22.76
C ALA A 689 31.68 20.76 -21.87
N LEU A 690 32.59 20.63 -20.89
CA LEU A 690 33.01 21.74 -20.02
C LEU A 690 33.70 22.85 -20.82
N ILE A 691 34.71 22.53 -21.63
CA ILE A 691 35.46 23.52 -22.42
C ILE A 691 34.55 24.21 -23.45
N SER A 692 33.69 23.45 -24.13
CA SER A 692 32.71 24.01 -25.08
C SER A 692 31.67 24.92 -24.40
N SER A 693 31.31 24.62 -23.15
CA SER A 693 30.39 25.47 -22.38
C SER A 693 31.10 26.75 -21.94
N ILE A 694 32.36 26.67 -21.49
CA ILE A 694 33.20 27.83 -21.13
C ILE A 694 33.35 28.78 -22.32
N SER A 695 33.66 28.27 -23.52
CA SER A 695 33.80 29.12 -24.70
C SER A 695 32.49 29.81 -25.08
N THR A 696 31.35 29.14 -24.88
CA THR A 696 30.03 29.72 -25.09
C THR A 696 29.75 30.84 -24.09
N PHE A 697 29.96 30.59 -22.79
CA PHE A 697 29.71 31.58 -21.73
C PHE A 697 30.71 32.74 -21.74
N ALA A 698 31.94 32.55 -22.21
CA ALA A 698 32.96 33.58 -22.23
C ALA A 698 32.53 34.86 -22.99
N THR A 699 31.59 34.72 -23.93
CA THR A 699 31.04 35.85 -24.68
C THR A 699 29.87 36.55 -23.98
N SER A 700 29.13 35.83 -23.12
CA SER A 700 27.85 36.29 -22.57
C SER A 700 27.83 36.52 -21.06
N ASN A 701 28.57 35.73 -20.27
CA ASN A 701 28.57 35.78 -18.81
C ASN A 701 29.92 35.36 -18.22
N ASP A 702 30.71 36.36 -17.82
CA ASP A 702 32.04 36.16 -17.23
C ASP A 702 32.01 35.42 -15.89
N ILE A 703 30.97 35.63 -15.06
CA ILE A 703 30.86 35.00 -13.73
C ILE A 703 30.78 33.47 -13.86
N ILE A 704 29.92 32.97 -14.74
CA ILE A 704 29.78 31.53 -14.99
C ILE A 704 31.06 30.97 -15.63
N THR A 705 31.68 31.74 -16.53
CA THR A 705 32.97 31.38 -17.15
C THR A 705 34.06 31.20 -16.09
N GLN A 706 34.16 32.14 -15.14
CA GLN A 706 35.09 32.06 -14.02
C GLN A 706 34.80 30.84 -13.15
N GLU A 707 33.55 30.61 -12.75
CA GLU A 707 33.15 29.48 -11.90
C GLU A 707 33.46 28.11 -12.54
N LEU A 708 33.25 27.96 -13.86
CA LEU A 708 33.58 26.73 -14.59
C LEU A 708 35.10 26.52 -14.71
N LEU A 709 35.87 27.59 -14.90
CA LEU A 709 37.34 27.51 -14.88
C LEU A 709 37.84 27.13 -13.48
N GLU A 710 37.26 27.71 -12.42
CA GLU A 710 37.55 27.34 -11.04
C GLU A 710 37.18 25.88 -10.76
N PHE A 711 36.09 25.37 -11.34
CA PHE A 711 35.71 23.96 -11.27
C PHE A 711 36.77 23.05 -11.91
N ILE A 712 37.29 23.40 -13.09
CA ILE A 712 38.39 22.66 -13.72
C ILE A 712 39.66 22.74 -12.87
N LEU A 713 40.01 23.93 -12.38
CA LEU A 713 41.18 24.13 -11.52
C LEU A 713 41.07 23.30 -10.23
N ALA A 714 39.88 23.20 -9.63
CA ALA A 714 39.63 22.37 -8.46
C ALA A 714 39.78 20.85 -8.73
N MET A 715 39.69 20.42 -9.99
CA MET A 715 40.02 19.04 -10.38
C MET A 715 41.52 18.81 -10.53
N LEU A 716 42.32 19.87 -10.68
CA LEU A 716 43.77 19.83 -10.84
C LEU A 716 44.52 20.06 -9.52
N TYR A 717 43.99 20.93 -8.66
CA TYR A 717 44.65 21.38 -7.43
C TYR A 717 43.65 21.50 -6.25
N PRO A 718 43.94 20.92 -5.07
CA PRO A 718 45.09 20.05 -4.73
C PRO A 718 45.03 18.69 -5.44
N PRO A 719 46.17 17.98 -5.55
CA PRO A 719 46.22 16.73 -6.30
C PRO A 719 45.30 15.64 -5.75
N SER A 720 44.59 14.96 -6.65
CA SER A 720 43.57 13.95 -6.33
C SER A 720 43.67 12.74 -7.27
N ILE A 721 42.90 11.69 -7.02
CA ILE A 721 42.99 10.44 -7.81
C ILE A 721 42.72 10.66 -9.31
N SER A 722 41.91 11.65 -9.69
CA SER A 722 41.58 11.95 -11.08
C SER A 722 42.51 12.96 -11.73
N THR A 723 43.45 13.59 -11.02
CA THR A 723 44.26 14.69 -11.58
C THR A 723 45.05 14.26 -12.78
N ASP A 724 45.73 13.13 -12.68
CA ASP A 724 46.63 12.69 -13.73
C ASP A 724 45.88 12.36 -15.02
N GLY A 725 44.69 11.77 -14.90
CA GLY A 725 43.80 11.53 -16.03
C GLY A 725 43.26 12.84 -16.62
N THR A 726 42.89 13.80 -15.77
CA THR A 726 42.39 15.12 -16.21
C THR A 726 43.47 15.90 -16.94
N ILE A 727 44.71 15.90 -16.43
CA ILE A 727 45.87 16.52 -17.07
C ILE A 727 46.13 15.88 -18.44
N GLY A 728 46.12 14.54 -18.51
CA GLY A 728 46.27 13.83 -19.77
C GLY A 728 45.22 14.23 -20.81
N LEU A 729 43.96 14.34 -20.41
CA LEU A 729 42.86 14.73 -21.30
C LEU A 729 42.90 16.21 -21.72
N LEU A 730 43.36 17.12 -20.85
CA LEU A 730 43.57 18.53 -21.21
C LEU A 730 44.72 18.72 -22.22
N CYS A 731 45.58 17.72 -22.39
CA CYS A 731 46.66 17.70 -23.38
C CYS A 731 46.22 17.21 -24.76
N GLU A 732 44.97 16.77 -24.92
CA GLU A 732 44.39 16.39 -26.21
C GLU A 732 44.30 17.62 -27.16
N PRO A 733 44.35 17.41 -28.48
CA PRO A 733 44.34 18.51 -29.45
C PRO A 733 43.09 19.40 -29.30
N ASN A 734 43.26 20.70 -29.51
CA ASN A 734 42.26 21.78 -29.41
C ASN A 734 41.89 22.23 -27.97
N MET A 735 42.23 21.48 -26.93
CA MET A 735 41.89 21.84 -25.54
C MET A 735 42.78 22.96 -24.99
N THR A 736 44.08 22.89 -25.29
CA THR A 736 45.10 23.88 -24.89
C THR A 736 44.91 25.21 -25.63
N GLU A 737 44.58 25.14 -26.92
CA GLU A 737 44.25 26.32 -27.75
C GLU A 737 43.00 27.01 -27.21
N GLY A 738 41.99 26.25 -26.78
CA GLY A 738 40.79 26.78 -26.14
C GLY A 738 41.10 27.61 -24.90
N LEU A 739 42.01 27.17 -24.02
CA LEU A 739 42.43 27.94 -22.84
C LEU A 739 43.10 29.27 -23.22
N TYR A 740 43.99 29.27 -24.22
CA TYR A 740 44.65 30.49 -24.69
C TYR A 740 43.68 31.46 -25.38
N SER A 741 42.70 30.93 -26.12
CA SER A 741 41.67 31.74 -26.77
C SER A 741 40.83 32.56 -25.78
N LEU A 742 40.71 32.11 -24.53
CA LEU A 742 40.00 32.87 -23.49
C LEU A 742 40.76 34.14 -23.08
N LEU A 743 42.09 34.14 -23.12
CA LEU A 743 42.88 35.31 -22.72
C LEU A 743 42.68 36.50 -23.67
N THR A 744 42.36 36.23 -24.94
CA THR A 744 42.09 37.24 -25.98
C THR A 744 40.65 37.76 -25.97
N VAL A 745 39.74 37.17 -25.18
CA VAL A 745 38.37 37.66 -25.04
C VAL A 745 38.35 38.91 -24.16
N ASN A 746 37.89 40.02 -24.72
CA ASN A 746 37.88 41.34 -24.05
C ASN A 746 36.83 41.46 -22.93
N ASN A 747 35.75 40.67 -23.00
CA ASN A 747 34.65 40.73 -22.04
C ASN A 747 34.95 40.04 -20.70
N LEU A 748 36.09 39.36 -20.58
CA LEU A 748 36.45 38.62 -19.36
C LEU A 748 37.17 39.50 -18.34
N THR A 749 36.85 39.32 -17.06
CA THR A 749 37.51 40.04 -15.98
C THR A 749 38.96 39.56 -15.77
N ILE A 750 39.74 40.40 -15.09
CA ILE A 750 41.10 40.09 -14.65
C ILE A 750 41.14 38.76 -13.86
N ASN A 751 40.16 38.54 -12.97
CA ASN A 751 40.08 37.34 -12.15
C ASN A 751 39.93 36.08 -13.02
N THR A 752 39.05 36.11 -14.02
CA THR A 752 38.86 34.99 -14.96
C THR A 752 40.15 34.67 -15.70
N LYS A 753 40.83 35.69 -16.24
CA LYS A 753 42.13 35.53 -16.93
C LYS A 753 43.22 34.97 -16.01
N GLU A 754 43.23 35.34 -14.73
CA GLU A 754 44.13 34.74 -13.74
C GLU A 754 43.86 33.26 -13.50
N VAL A 755 42.59 32.82 -13.46
CA VAL A 755 42.26 31.40 -13.29
C VAL A 755 42.75 30.59 -14.49
N VAL A 756 42.60 31.10 -15.73
CA VAL A 756 43.14 30.46 -16.94
C VAL A 756 44.65 30.25 -16.82
N LEU A 757 45.40 31.29 -16.43
CA LEU A 757 46.85 31.19 -16.26
C LEU A 757 47.26 30.23 -15.14
N LYS A 758 46.48 30.16 -14.04
CA LYS A 758 46.71 29.16 -12.97
C LYS A 758 46.51 27.73 -13.47
N ILE A 759 45.51 27.47 -14.32
CA ILE A 759 45.30 26.16 -14.95
C ILE A 759 46.50 25.79 -15.83
N ILE A 760 46.94 26.71 -16.71
CA ILE A 760 48.10 26.52 -17.57
C ILE A 760 49.36 26.22 -16.73
N LYS A 761 49.57 26.96 -15.64
CA LYS A 761 50.67 26.71 -14.72
C LYS A 761 50.60 25.32 -14.09
N CYS A 762 49.43 24.88 -13.61
CA CYS A 762 49.26 23.53 -13.07
C CYS A 762 49.59 22.44 -14.11
N LEU A 763 49.27 22.65 -15.39
CA LEU A 763 49.66 21.75 -16.47
C LEU A 763 51.19 21.75 -16.66
N MET A 764 51.82 22.93 -16.69
CA MET A 764 53.27 23.07 -16.87
C MET A 764 54.09 22.46 -15.72
N ASP A 765 53.63 22.61 -14.48
CA ASP A 765 54.27 22.04 -13.29
C ASP A 765 54.13 20.50 -13.23
N SER A 766 53.20 19.92 -14.00
CA SER A 766 52.97 18.48 -14.02
C SER A 766 54.04 17.74 -14.83
N ARG A 767 54.61 16.70 -14.21
CA ARG A 767 55.61 15.81 -14.83
C ARG A 767 55.04 14.91 -15.92
N ARG A 768 53.71 14.82 -16.05
CA ARG A 768 53.03 13.89 -16.98
C ARG A 768 52.66 14.52 -18.32
N VAL A 769 52.82 15.83 -18.48
CA VAL A 769 52.57 16.52 -19.75
C VAL A 769 53.69 16.21 -20.74
N PRO A 770 53.39 15.69 -21.96
CA PRO A 770 54.38 15.44 -22.99
C PRO A 770 55.14 16.70 -23.39
N GLN A 771 56.41 16.56 -23.75
CA GLN A 771 57.25 17.71 -24.12
C GLN A 771 56.68 18.50 -25.32
N GLN A 772 56.03 17.83 -26.27
CA GLN A 772 55.34 18.48 -27.41
C GLN A 772 54.18 19.39 -26.97
N VAL A 773 53.44 18.99 -25.93
CA VAL A 773 52.34 19.79 -25.40
C VAL A 773 52.88 20.92 -24.52
N ARG A 774 54.01 20.72 -23.85
CA ARG A 774 54.71 21.81 -23.14
C ARG A 774 55.22 22.89 -24.08
N THR A 775 55.79 22.52 -25.23
CA THR A 775 56.22 23.50 -26.24
C THR A 775 55.02 24.24 -26.84
N GLN A 776 53.87 23.56 -27.02
CA GLN A 776 52.60 24.22 -27.40
C GLN A 776 52.07 25.17 -26.32
N LEU A 777 52.03 24.75 -25.05
CA LEU A 777 51.62 25.59 -23.94
C LEU A 777 52.56 26.79 -23.75
N ARG A 778 53.85 26.68 -24.06
CA ARG A 778 54.76 27.83 -24.07
C ARG A 778 54.67 28.69 -25.34
N LEU A 779 53.80 28.33 -26.30
CA LEU A 779 53.66 28.97 -27.61
C LEU A 779 54.98 29.00 -28.40
N GLU A 780 55.87 28.04 -28.14
CA GLU A 780 57.15 27.87 -28.83
C GLU A 780 56.99 27.18 -30.20
N THR A 781 55.82 26.58 -30.44
CA THR A 781 55.48 25.99 -31.74
C THR A 781 55.43 27.08 -32.82
N ASN A 782 56.16 26.85 -33.92
CA ASN A 782 56.25 27.76 -35.07
C ASN A 782 56.86 29.15 -34.79
N HIS A 783 57.58 29.35 -33.66
CA HIS A 783 58.19 30.63 -33.28
C HIS A 783 57.21 31.83 -33.15
N ILE A 784 55.94 31.55 -32.84
CA ILE A 784 54.88 32.59 -32.70
C ILE A 784 55.04 33.35 -31.38
N GLY A 785 55.28 32.61 -30.29
CA GLY A 785 55.44 33.14 -28.93
C GLY A 785 54.24 33.92 -28.39
N PHE A 786 54.45 34.69 -27.32
CA PHE A 786 53.36 35.38 -26.61
C PHE A 786 52.93 36.71 -27.26
N GLY A 787 53.57 37.15 -28.34
CA GLY A 787 53.39 38.47 -28.94
C GLY A 787 51.94 38.83 -29.31
N GLY A 788 51.21 37.90 -29.93
CA GLY A 788 49.82 38.14 -30.36
C GLY A 788 48.81 38.23 -29.22
N ILE A 789 48.96 37.38 -28.20
CA ILE A 789 48.09 37.45 -27.01
C ILE A 789 48.36 38.73 -26.23
N ILE A 790 49.63 39.14 -26.17
CA ILE A 790 50.06 40.35 -25.47
C ILE A 790 49.59 41.62 -26.18
N SER A 791 49.52 41.64 -27.52
CA SER A 791 48.97 42.78 -28.26
C SER A 791 47.47 42.94 -28.08
N ASP A 792 46.74 41.84 -27.92
CA ASP A 792 45.28 41.84 -27.78
C ASP A 792 44.81 42.02 -26.34
N LEU A 793 45.71 41.91 -25.35
CA LEU A 793 45.42 42.21 -23.95
C LEU A 793 45.30 43.73 -23.73
N ALA A 794 44.09 44.22 -23.51
CA ALA A 794 43.85 45.60 -23.14
C ALA A 794 44.64 45.99 -21.86
N PRO A 795 45.23 47.20 -21.78
CA PRO A 795 46.07 47.62 -20.64
C PRO A 795 45.31 47.64 -19.30
N GLU A 796 43.98 47.81 -19.34
CA GLU A 796 43.09 47.77 -18.17
C GLU A 796 42.88 46.35 -17.63
N SER A 797 43.22 45.31 -18.39
CA SER A 797 43.07 43.89 -18.00
C SER A 797 44.33 43.26 -17.39
N LEU A 798 45.34 44.09 -17.08
CA LEU A 798 46.65 43.64 -16.61
C LEU A 798 46.77 43.70 -15.08
N SER A 799 47.02 42.55 -14.45
CA SER A 799 47.37 42.45 -13.03
C SER A 799 48.81 42.00 -12.82
N VAL A 800 49.36 42.26 -11.62
CA VAL A 800 50.68 41.75 -11.20
C VAL A 800 50.78 40.24 -11.39
N SER A 801 49.70 39.50 -11.07
CA SER A 801 49.61 38.05 -11.18
C SER A 801 49.76 37.58 -12.63
N ILE A 802 49.05 38.25 -13.55
CA ILE A 802 49.07 37.93 -14.98
C ILE A 802 50.47 38.12 -15.53
N ILE A 803 51.09 39.28 -15.30
CA ILE A 803 52.46 39.57 -15.75
C ILE A 803 53.45 38.58 -15.15
N ARG A 804 53.31 38.30 -13.85
CA ARG A 804 54.18 37.35 -13.15
C ARG A 804 54.10 35.95 -13.73
N GLU A 805 52.91 35.45 -14.08
CA GLU A 805 52.79 34.09 -14.61
C GLU A 805 53.17 33.99 -16.09
N ILE A 806 52.89 35.01 -16.90
CA ILE A 806 53.43 35.07 -18.27
C ILE A 806 54.97 35.08 -18.24
N LEU A 807 55.57 35.89 -17.36
CA LEU A 807 57.03 35.93 -17.17
C LEU A 807 57.59 34.59 -16.68
N ASN A 808 56.90 33.88 -15.78
CA ASN A 808 57.34 32.54 -15.36
C ASN A 808 57.24 31.51 -16.48
N LEU A 809 56.22 31.60 -17.35
CA LEU A 809 56.09 30.72 -18.52
C LEU A 809 57.24 30.93 -19.52
N ILE A 810 57.72 32.17 -19.67
CA ILE A 810 58.85 32.54 -20.55
C ILE A 810 60.20 32.16 -19.93
N ILE A 811 60.42 32.42 -18.63
CA ILE A 811 61.70 32.19 -17.96
C ILE A 811 61.98 30.70 -17.75
N ASN A 812 60.95 29.91 -17.46
CA ASN A 812 61.10 28.47 -17.22
C ASN A 812 61.11 27.65 -18.52
N SER A 813 61.44 28.24 -19.67
CA SER A 813 61.59 27.53 -20.94
C SER A 813 62.83 26.63 -20.94
N ASP A 814 62.75 25.45 -21.58
CA ASP A 814 63.92 24.57 -21.78
C ASP A 814 64.80 25.04 -22.96
N SER A 815 64.31 26.02 -23.73
CA SER A 815 64.97 26.70 -24.83
C SER A 815 65.74 27.94 -24.34
N SER A 816 66.78 28.37 -25.06
CA SER A 816 67.48 29.62 -24.78
C SER A 816 66.48 30.78 -24.81
N ILE A 817 66.39 31.52 -23.71
CA ILE A 817 65.49 32.65 -23.53
C ILE A 817 65.59 33.59 -24.74
N ASP A 818 64.50 33.68 -25.50
CA ASP A 818 64.43 34.51 -26.69
C ASP A 818 64.28 35.98 -26.26
N VAL A 819 65.28 36.81 -26.59
CA VAL A 819 65.35 38.23 -26.19
C VAL A 819 64.11 39.00 -26.67
N ASP A 820 63.52 38.57 -27.79
CA ASP A 820 62.31 39.15 -28.35
C ASP A 820 61.07 38.90 -27.47
N GLN A 821 60.96 37.73 -26.82
CA GLN A 821 59.87 37.43 -25.86
C GLN A 821 59.97 38.32 -24.62
N LEU A 822 61.20 38.55 -24.12
CA LEU A 822 61.43 39.44 -22.98
C LEU A 822 61.09 40.90 -23.30
N ASN A 823 61.44 41.36 -24.51
CA ASN A 823 61.08 42.69 -24.98
C ASN A 823 59.56 42.88 -25.06
N ILE A 824 58.81 41.84 -25.41
CA ILE A 824 57.34 41.86 -25.42
C ILE A 824 56.77 42.00 -24.00
N VAL A 825 57.32 41.29 -23.01
CA VAL A 825 56.89 41.45 -21.60
C VAL A 825 57.24 42.85 -21.08
N MET A 826 58.40 43.39 -21.43
CA MET A 826 58.79 44.76 -21.07
C MET A 826 57.84 45.81 -21.67
N LYS A 827 57.38 45.61 -22.91
CA LYS A 827 56.33 46.44 -23.53
C LYS A 827 55.01 46.33 -22.76
N LEU A 828 54.59 45.13 -22.39
CA LEU A 828 53.36 44.89 -21.64
C LEU A 828 53.43 45.52 -20.22
N CYS A 829 54.56 45.40 -19.54
CA CYS A 829 54.83 46.12 -18.29
C CYS A 829 54.71 47.63 -18.50
N SER A 830 55.29 48.19 -19.57
CA SER A 830 55.21 49.64 -19.84
C SER A 830 53.78 50.16 -20.01
N ALA A 831 52.87 49.32 -20.49
CA ALA A 831 51.45 49.62 -20.68
C ALA A 831 50.57 49.40 -19.42
N ALA A 832 51.11 48.76 -18.38
CA ALA A 832 50.39 48.48 -17.13
C ALA A 832 50.40 49.67 -16.14
N SER A 833 49.53 49.60 -15.13
CA SER A 833 49.47 50.60 -14.06
C SER A 833 50.80 50.72 -13.29
N LEU A 834 51.03 51.87 -12.64
CA LEU A 834 52.31 52.19 -11.97
C LEU A 834 52.67 51.18 -10.87
N ASP A 835 51.68 50.70 -10.13
CA ASP A 835 51.84 49.69 -9.08
C ASP A 835 52.24 48.33 -9.65
N VAL A 836 51.63 47.95 -10.78
CA VAL A 836 51.92 46.71 -11.48
C VAL A 836 53.35 46.74 -12.05
N ARG A 837 53.75 47.87 -12.64
CA ARG A 837 55.11 48.12 -13.15
C ARG A 837 56.18 47.98 -12.07
N TYR A 838 55.94 48.58 -10.90
CA TYR A 838 56.90 48.55 -9.80
C TYR A 838 57.16 47.11 -9.32
N VAL A 839 56.11 46.29 -9.19
CA VAL A 839 56.25 44.90 -8.75
C VAL A 839 56.86 44.01 -9.84
N ALA A 840 56.48 44.21 -11.10
CA ALA A 840 57.02 43.43 -12.22
C ALA A 840 58.52 43.67 -12.43
N MET A 841 59.01 44.91 -12.32
CA MET A 841 60.43 45.27 -12.51
C MET A 841 61.36 44.81 -11.37
N ARG A 842 60.80 44.41 -10.23
CA ARG A 842 61.57 43.93 -9.06
C ARG A 842 61.92 42.45 -9.17
N LYS A 843 61.18 41.70 -9.97
CA LYS A 843 61.33 40.27 -10.18
C LYS A 843 62.16 40.03 -11.43
#